data_AF-A0A5R8PFL4-F1
#
_entry.id   AF-A0A5R8PFL4-F1
#
_cell.length_a   1.000
_cell.length_b   1.000
_cell.length_c   1.000
_cell.angle_alpha   90.00
_cell.angle_beta   90.00
_cell.angle_gamma   90.00
#
_symmetry.space_group_name_H-M   'P 1'
#
loop_
_entity.id
_entity.type
_entity.pdbx_description
1 polymer ?
#
loop_
_entity_poly.entity_id
_entity_poly.type
_entity_poly.pdbx_seq_one_letter_code
_entity_poly.pdbx_strand_id
1 'polypeptide(L)'
;MIGWDLAAWDIGRWRPSTVAARGRKWVGATRRRRWTVSLLGALFVLFVFPGLVGAVATAGTANLAASSSANSALSSLGVRDSSGVELADYMFVVNIGNSLFNPAKAAVGLVIGLIFAGWLVIVGAVLWLIGWVLSFVWLDLIGNVMKGVANSFTNEIATSIMLVTAVTIGAVIVGVFLARGLHAKATSQIVTMIGVAMLGPIFLADPLADILSSHGVLIQGRDLGLSIAAGLHGNAATNPDQLVASMNADAVDNFARKPLQVWNFGYVLDTVPGCKQAWSDGIRSGSGNTTRDLLENCGDGGYAYAMSSEPTVGQVGAGILILLSALIMMYFAAYMAVRIIWAALDAIYHGFMMIFGLAAGGFIYGPTQTFMARNAADALIAGARMAINTVFLSLYLLILGKVFEEAGGQVITVLVVGAIVQIVGVAQLGRLNNSLTRGNEWIAERFSSVMQGGRSGSGTGGGGGSGGSGMGLAGVTNSMGPGAALLAGMGAVSTINNSPVAAWLLGSVGPLNPAARRAERMRRTQIAGWTQSHMAGAYPASFLNRVQFAEAAREGLERHAAERIRGWNTTANTRTPDHLHIPSGVDTARGAAIAIQWAVEKGGAGEGDLLAALEMSGFTDQQIMMDAIGAHVYGERRTADEPAQAKPLAKVEALTRQFESNPTEANLYALEMAAVNLRTQRSGGVALTEAEERIASQYLADPDLWRIKELQRRHDGLMVDKNGKEFDNPYSTEESRISAGRILSWLDNGYAMNILRSVDRINETPLRDIQEGAARRQAHDSVRELRRQVGGARRLERHTHGEGATGTDVAPPRRRVP
;
A
#
# COMPACT_ATOMS: atom_id res chain seq x y z
N MET A 1 -12.31 41.80 -11.46
CA MET A 1 -12.94 40.94 -12.49
C MET A 1 -11.82 40.25 -13.25
N ILE A 2 -11.57 38.98 -12.95
CA ILE A 2 -10.56 38.15 -13.63
C ILE A 2 -11.36 37.19 -14.50
N GLY A 3 -11.20 37.30 -15.82
CA GLY A 3 -11.89 36.47 -16.80
C GLY A 3 -11.40 35.03 -16.69
N TRP A 4 -12.34 34.12 -16.40
CA TRP A 4 -12.13 32.70 -16.55
C TRP A 4 -12.17 32.38 -18.05
N ASP A 5 -11.03 31.96 -18.58
CA ASP A 5 -10.91 31.55 -19.97
C ASP A 5 -11.65 30.22 -20.17
N LEU A 6 -12.81 30.28 -20.82
CA LEU A 6 -13.69 29.13 -21.09
C LEU A 6 -13.14 28.18 -22.16
N ALA A 7 -11.92 28.41 -22.66
CA ALA A 7 -11.29 27.63 -23.73
C ALA A 7 -10.75 26.24 -23.30
N ALA A 8 -10.68 25.93 -22.00
CA ALA A 8 -10.16 24.65 -21.49
C ALA A 8 -11.23 23.60 -21.16
N TRP A 9 -12.52 23.89 -21.39
CA TRP A 9 -13.62 22.97 -21.09
C TRP A 9 -13.97 22.09 -22.29
N ASP A 10 -13.23 21.00 -22.47
CA ASP A 10 -13.52 19.98 -23.49
C ASP A 10 -14.79 19.19 -23.13
N ILE A 11 -15.91 19.56 -23.75
CA ILE A 11 -17.22 18.89 -23.62
C ILE A 11 -17.13 17.41 -24.04
N GLY A 12 -16.18 17.05 -24.91
CA GLY A 12 -15.89 15.66 -25.31
C GLY A 12 -15.43 14.78 -24.14
N ARG A 13 -14.75 15.38 -23.15
CA ARG A 13 -14.20 14.68 -21.99
C ARG A 13 -15.27 14.16 -21.03
N TRP A 14 -16.43 14.82 -20.99
CA TRP A 14 -17.57 14.54 -20.10
C TRP A 14 -18.74 13.82 -20.79
N ARG A 15 -18.58 13.44 -22.07
CA ARG A 15 -19.59 12.62 -22.75
C ARG A 15 -19.81 11.30 -21.98
N PRO A 16 -21.07 10.89 -21.71
CA PRO A 16 -21.37 9.71 -20.88
C PRO A 16 -20.68 8.44 -21.36
N SER A 17 -20.55 8.26 -22.68
CA SER A 17 -19.85 7.12 -23.29
C SER A 17 -18.35 7.10 -22.98
N THR A 18 -17.70 8.27 -23.00
CA THR A 18 -16.27 8.44 -22.70
C THR A 18 -16.00 8.24 -21.21
N VAL A 19 -16.88 8.74 -20.34
CA VAL A 19 -16.81 8.54 -18.88
C VAL A 19 -17.02 7.06 -18.53
N ALA A 20 -18.01 6.41 -19.14
CA ALA A 20 -18.28 4.98 -18.95
C ALA A 20 -17.14 4.09 -19.49
N ALA A 21 -16.50 4.46 -20.59
CA ALA A 21 -15.32 3.75 -21.11
C ALA A 21 -14.11 3.87 -20.16
N ARG A 22 -13.89 5.06 -19.60
CA ARG A 22 -12.81 5.32 -18.64
C ARG A 22 -13.07 4.61 -17.31
N GLY A 23 -14.32 4.62 -16.84
CA GLY A 23 -14.77 3.84 -15.70
C GLY A 23 -14.53 2.35 -15.90
N ARG A 24 -14.94 1.77 -17.04
CA ARG A 24 -14.67 0.35 -17.35
C ARG A 24 -13.18 0.00 -17.39
N LYS A 25 -12.33 0.88 -17.96
CA LYS A 25 -10.87 0.70 -17.93
C LYS A 25 -10.31 0.76 -16.51
N TRP A 26 -10.81 1.66 -15.67
CA TRP A 26 -10.39 1.81 -14.26
C TRP A 26 -10.82 0.62 -13.39
N VAL A 27 -12.06 0.17 -13.53
CA VAL A 27 -12.59 -1.05 -12.87
C VAL A 27 -11.80 -2.27 -13.33
N GLY A 28 -11.43 -2.31 -14.61
CA GLY A 28 -10.68 -3.40 -15.23
C GLY A 28 -9.21 -3.52 -14.81
N ALA A 29 -8.61 -2.47 -14.24
CA ALA A 29 -7.16 -2.37 -14.04
C ALA A 29 -6.57 -3.30 -12.96
N THR A 30 -7.34 -3.70 -11.94
CA THR A 30 -6.85 -4.63 -10.90
C THR A 30 -7.93 -5.61 -10.44
N ARG A 31 -7.52 -6.82 -10.03
CA ARG A 31 -8.43 -7.88 -9.55
C ARG A 31 -9.20 -7.46 -8.29
N ARG A 32 -8.56 -6.70 -7.38
CA ARG A 32 -9.22 -6.13 -6.19
C ARG A 32 -10.30 -5.10 -6.55
N ARG A 33 -10.04 -4.19 -7.51
CA ARG A 33 -11.04 -3.19 -7.95
C ARG A 33 -12.23 -3.83 -8.67
N ARG A 34 -12.01 -4.89 -9.46
CA ARG A 34 -13.11 -5.67 -10.05
C ARG A 34 -13.97 -6.31 -8.97
N TRP A 35 -13.35 -6.91 -7.95
CA TRP A 35 -14.08 -7.54 -6.85
C TRP A 35 -14.88 -6.52 -6.03
N THR A 36 -14.28 -5.38 -5.65
CA THR A 36 -14.99 -4.34 -4.88
C THR A 36 -16.13 -3.72 -5.68
N VAL A 37 -15.93 -3.43 -6.96
CA VAL A 37 -16.98 -2.86 -7.82
C VAL A 37 -18.06 -3.90 -8.14
N SER A 38 -17.72 -5.18 -8.26
CA SER A 38 -18.72 -6.25 -8.43
C SER A 38 -19.52 -6.50 -7.17
N LEU A 39 -18.90 -6.43 -5.98
CA LEU A 39 -19.59 -6.51 -4.69
C LEU A 39 -20.52 -5.30 -4.48
N LEU A 40 -20.04 -4.09 -4.75
CA LEU A 40 -20.86 -2.88 -4.66
C LEU A 40 -21.98 -2.89 -5.71
N GLY A 41 -21.71 -3.37 -6.92
CA GLY A 41 -22.71 -3.57 -7.97
C GLY A 41 -23.75 -4.63 -7.59
N ALA A 42 -23.32 -5.75 -6.99
CA ALA A 42 -24.22 -6.78 -6.49
C ALA A 42 -25.07 -6.27 -5.31
N LEU A 43 -24.48 -5.54 -4.36
CA LEU A 43 -25.21 -4.87 -3.28
C LEU A 43 -26.22 -3.86 -3.84
N PHE A 44 -25.83 -3.08 -4.85
CA PHE A 44 -26.74 -2.15 -5.52
C PHE A 44 -27.90 -2.87 -6.22
N VAL A 45 -27.62 -3.95 -6.95
CA VAL A 45 -28.64 -4.75 -7.63
C VAL A 45 -29.53 -5.53 -6.65
N LEU A 46 -29.02 -5.93 -5.50
CA LEU A 46 -29.76 -6.75 -4.55
C LEU A 46 -30.59 -5.90 -3.57
N PHE A 47 -30.12 -4.69 -3.24
CA PHE A 47 -30.78 -3.85 -2.23
C PHE A 47 -31.37 -2.53 -2.78
N VAL A 48 -30.80 -1.94 -3.83
CA VAL A 48 -31.26 -0.65 -4.40
C VAL A 48 -32.15 -0.85 -5.62
N PHE A 49 -31.84 -1.83 -6.48
CA PHE A 49 -32.61 -2.12 -7.69
C PHE A 49 -34.05 -2.62 -7.43
N PRO A 50 -34.36 -3.39 -6.38
CA PRO A 50 -35.75 -3.66 -6.00
C PRO A 50 -36.51 -2.38 -5.58
N GLY A 51 -35.80 -1.40 -5.00
CA GLY A 51 -36.28 -0.05 -4.73
C GLY A 51 -36.68 0.72 -6.00
N LEU A 52 -35.88 0.58 -7.08
CA LEU A 52 -36.16 1.18 -8.39
C LEU A 52 -37.46 0.65 -9.01
N VAL A 53 -37.73 -0.65 -8.90
CA VAL A 53 -38.92 -1.27 -9.50
C VAL A 53 -40.18 -0.91 -8.71
N GLY A 54 -40.10 -0.80 -7.38
CA GLY A 54 -41.27 -0.43 -6.56
C GLY A 54 -41.60 1.06 -6.53
N ALA A 55 -40.61 1.95 -6.66
CA ALA A 55 -40.86 3.40 -6.76
C ALA A 55 -41.62 3.79 -8.05
N VAL A 56 -41.47 2.99 -9.11
CA VAL A 56 -42.25 3.16 -10.36
C VAL A 56 -43.69 2.63 -10.21
N ALA A 57 -43.92 1.67 -9.31
CA ALA A 57 -45.24 1.13 -9.02
C ALA A 57 -46.08 2.00 -8.05
N THR A 58 -45.44 2.78 -7.18
CA THR A 58 -46.12 3.67 -6.20
C THR A 58 -46.40 5.08 -6.69
N ALA A 59 -46.03 5.41 -7.94
CA ALA A 59 -46.22 6.73 -8.55
C ALA A 59 -47.71 7.18 -8.71
N GLY A 60 -48.68 6.34 -8.31
CA GLY A 60 -50.10 6.66 -8.23
C GLY A 60 -50.65 6.89 -6.81
N THR A 61 -49.83 6.76 -5.77
CA THR A 61 -50.22 7.01 -4.37
C THR A 61 -49.36 8.13 -3.81
N ALA A 62 -49.93 9.03 -3.01
CA ALA A 62 -49.29 10.25 -2.48
C ALA A 62 -48.11 10.00 -1.49
N ASN A 63 -47.37 8.88 -1.64
CA ASN A 63 -46.28 8.43 -0.78
C ASN A 63 -45.03 8.10 -1.61
N LEU A 64 -43.89 8.69 -1.26
CA LEU A 64 -42.56 8.18 -1.66
C LEU A 64 -42.03 7.28 -0.54
N ALA A 65 -42.71 6.15 -0.33
CA ALA A 65 -42.16 5.08 0.51
C ALA A 65 -41.08 4.34 -0.28
N ALA A 66 -40.04 3.84 0.39
CA ALA A 66 -39.19 2.82 -0.21
C ALA A 66 -40.10 1.63 -0.64
N SER A 67 -39.75 0.96 -1.73
CA SER A 67 -40.60 -0.08 -2.32
C SER A 67 -41.10 -1.07 -1.26
N SER A 68 -42.30 -1.63 -1.44
CA SER A 68 -42.83 -2.68 -0.55
C SER A 68 -41.83 -3.83 -0.29
N SER A 69 -40.95 -4.11 -1.27
CA SER A 69 -39.83 -5.04 -1.17
C SER A 69 -38.67 -4.56 -0.29
N ALA A 70 -38.27 -3.29 -0.36
CA ALA A 70 -37.24 -2.72 0.50
C ALA A 70 -37.72 -2.62 1.96
N ASN A 71 -38.99 -2.24 2.17
CA ASN A 71 -39.60 -2.18 3.50
C ASN A 71 -39.74 -3.56 4.15
N SER A 72 -40.05 -4.61 3.37
CA SER A 72 -40.13 -5.99 3.87
C SER A 72 -38.76 -6.54 4.29
N ALA A 73 -37.68 -6.16 3.59
CA ALA A 73 -36.33 -6.55 3.95
C ALA A 73 -35.80 -5.75 5.16
N LEU A 74 -36.06 -4.44 5.23
CA LEU A 74 -35.64 -3.62 6.38
C LEU A 74 -36.41 -3.91 7.67
N SER A 75 -37.71 -4.21 7.59
CA SER A 75 -38.52 -4.56 8.78
C SER A 75 -37.98 -5.81 9.48
N SER A 76 -37.43 -6.77 8.71
CA SER A 76 -36.76 -7.94 9.28
C SER A 76 -35.52 -7.61 10.13
N LEU A 77 -34.95 -6.41 9.99
CA LEU A 77 -33.80 -5.96 10.76
C LEU A 77 -34.17 -5.45 12.16
N GLY A 78 -35.44 -5.12 12.42
CA GLY A 78 -35.95 -4.75 13.75
C GLY A 78 -35.30 -3.50 14.38
N VAL A 79 -34.74 -2.59 13.58
CA VAL A 79 -34.08 -1.37 14.06
C VAL A 79 -35.13 -0.32 14.41
N ARG A 80 -35.10 0.20 15.65
CA ARG A 80 -36.09 1.14 16.19
C ARG A 80 -35.44 2.42 16.73
N ASP A 81 -36.18 3.52 16.63
CA ASP A 81 -35.81 4.82 17.18
C ASP A 81 -36.17 4.95 18.67
N SER A 82 -35.83 6.09 19.31
CA SER A 82 -36.16 6.31 20.74
C SER A 82 -37.66 6.38 21.04
N SER A 83 -38.49 6.55 20.01
CA SER A 83 -39.96 6.63 20.11
C SER A 83 -40.63 5.30 19.74
N GLY A 84 -39.84 4.23 19.56
CA GLY A 84 -40.31 2.89 19.22
C GLY A 84 -40.83 2.75 17.78
N VAL A 85 -40.55 3.70 16.89
CA VAL A 85 -40.88 3.61 15.46
C VAL A 85 -39.81 2.77 14.77
N GLU A 86 -40.23 1.84 13.91
CA GLU A 86 -39.30 1.04 13.11
C GLU A 86 -38.73 1.88 11.96
N LEU A 87 -37.42 1.75 11.73
CA LEU A 87 -36.75 2.45 10.65
C LEU A 87 -37.28 2.06 9.27
N ALA A 88 -37.84 0.85 9.15
CA ALA A 88 -38.48 0.36 7.93
C ALA A 88 -39.77 1.11 7.57
N ASP A 89 -40.43 1.71 8.56
CA ASP A 89 -41.68 2.47 8.37
C ASP A 89 -41.42 3.91 7.93
N TYR A 90 -40.16 4.36 7.96
CA TYR A 90 -39.81 5.73 7.59
C TYR A 90 -40.17 5.99 6.13
N MET A 91 -40.83 7.12 5.89
CA MET A 91 -41.24 7.57 4.57
C MET A 91 -40.87 9.03 4.35
N PHE A 92 -40.63 9.40 3.10
CA PHE A 92 -40.49 10.80 2.72
C PHE A 92 -41.89 11.42 2.53
N VAL A 93 -42.22 12.41 3.36
CA VAL A 93 -43.55 13.02 3.48
C VAL A 93 -43.65 14.19 2.50
N VAL A 94 -44.20 13.93 1.32
CA VAL A 94 -44.44 14.98 0.30
C VAL A 94 -45.74 14.72 -0.45
N ASN A 95 -46.50 15.78 -0.72
CA ASN A 95 -47.70 15.67 -1.54
C ASN A 95 -47.32 15.71 -3.04
N ILE A 96 -47.39 14.54 -3.66
CA ILE A 96 -47.37 14.41 -5.12
C ILE A 96 -48.83 14.36 -5.54
N GLY A 97 -49.43 15.52 -5.85
CA GLY A 97 -50.79 15.58 -6.40
C GLY A 97 -50.92 14.75 -7.69
N ASN A 98 -52.12 14.70 -8.30
CA ASN A 98 -52.36 13.88 -9.51
C ASN A 98 -51.24 14.02 -10.57
N SER A 99 -50.42 12.98 -10.71
CA SER A 99 -49.19 12.99 -11.52
C SER A 99 -49.42 13.27 -13.01
N LEU A 100 -50.66 13.11 -13.46
CA LEU A 100 -51.16 13.42 -14.81
C LEU A 100 -51.03 14.90 -15.20
N PHE A 101 -51.09 15.84 -14.25
CA PHE A 101 -51.18 17.27 -14.57
C PHE A 101 -49.90 18.08 -14.27
N ASN A 102 -48.87 17.47 -13.67
CA ASN A 102 -47.59 18.13 -13.37
C ASN A 102 -46.40 17.15 -13.49
N PRO A 103 -45.96 16.80 -14.72
CA PRO A 103 -44.92 15.78 -14.93
C PRO A 103 -43.56 16.16 -14.33
N ALA A 104 -43.25 17.47 -14.23
CA ALA A 104 -42.03 17.94 -13.60
C ALA A 104 -41.99 17.65 -12.09
N LYS A 105 -43.11 17.82 -11.37
CA LYS A 105 -43.22 17.53 -9.93
C LYS A 105 -43.13 16.02 -9.68
N ALA A 106 -43.75 15.21 -10.54
CA ALA A 106 -43.64 13.76 -10.49
C ALA A 106 -42.19 13.27 -10.74
N ALA A 107 -41.48 13.87 -11.70
CA ALA A 107 -40.09 13.53 -11.97
C ALA A 107 -39.16 13.86 -10.80
N VAL A 108 -39.32 15.04 -10.18
CA VAL A 108 -38.56 15.42 -8.97
C VAL A 108 -38.89 14.48 -7.81
N GLY A 109 -40.17 14.15 -7.59
CA GLY A 109 -40.59 13.18 -6.58
C GLY A 109 -39.95 11.80 -6.77
N LEU A 110 -39.91 11.28 -8.00
CA LEU A 110 -39.27 9.99 -8.30
C LEU A 110 -37.78 10.01 -7.95
N VAL A 111 -37.07 11.08 -8.33
CA VAL A 111 -35.65 11.23 -8.01
C VAL A 111 -35.41 11.27 -6.50
N ILE A 112 -36.23 12.03 -5.76
CA ILE A 112 -36.16 12.08 -4.29
C ILE A 112 -36.42 10.70 -3.68
N GLY A 113 -37.45 9.99 -4.16
CA GLY A 113 -37.79 8.64 -3.70
C GLY A 113 -36.66 7.63 -3.90
N LEU A 114 -35.95 7.71 -5.03
CA LEU A 114 -34.79 6.87 -5.31
C LEU A 114 -33.63 7.16 -4.37
N ILE A 115 -33.30 8.44 -4.16
CA ILE A 115 -32.24 8.85 -3.22
C ILE A 115 -32.62 8.40 -1.81
N PHE A 116 -33.88 8.56 -1.41
CA PHE A 116 -34.39 8.20 -0.10
C PHE A 116 -34.32 6.69 0.15
N ALA A 117 -34.79 5.87 -0.80
CA ALA A 117 -34.71 4.42 -0.69
C ALA A 117 -33.26 3.93 -0.57
N GLY A 118 -32.35 4.47 -1.39
CA GLY A 118 -30.93 4.16 -1.30
C GLY A 118 -30.32 4.54 0.05
N TRP A 119 -30.62 5.75 0.53
CA TRP A 119 -30.16 6.24 1.83
C TRP A 119 -30.68 5.38 3.00
N LEU A 120 -31.99 5.07 3.02
CA LEU A 120 -32.63 4.31 4.09
C LEU A 120 -32.05 2.89 4.19
N VAL A 121 -31.84 2.23 3.05
CA VAL A 121 -31.21 0.90 2.98
C VAL A 121 -29.79 0.92 3.55
N ILE A 122 -28.97 1.90 3.14
CA ILE A 122 -27.58 2.00 3.58
C ILE A 122 -27.51 2.27 5.08
N VAL A 123 -28.26 3.26 5.56
CA VAL A 123 -28.27 3.63 6.98
C VAL A 123 -28.86 2.49 7.81
N GLY A 124 -29.98 1.90 7.39
CA GLY A 124 -30.62 0.81 8.10
C GLY A 124 -29.76 -0.45 8.21
N ALA A 125 -29.09 -0.85 7.13
CA ALA A 125 -28.19 -2.01 7.15
C ALA A 125 -27.00 -1.80 8.09
N VAL A 126 -26.42 -0.60 8.12
CA VAL A 126 -25.27 -0.31 8.98
C VAL A 126 -25.68 -0.15 10.45
N LEU A 127 -26.79 0.53 10.73
CA LEU A 127 -27.31 0.65 12.11
C LEU A 127 -27.70 -0.73 12.67
N TRP A 128 -28.31 -1.59 11.85
CA TRP A 128 -28.54 -2.99 12.20
C TRP A 128 -27.23 -3.72 12.53
N LEU A 129 -26.21 -3.59 11.66
CA LEU A 129 -24.92 -4.23 11.88
C LEU A 129 -24.26 -3.77 13.18
N ILE A 130 -24.32 -2.48 13.50
CA ILE A 130 -23.79 -1.92 14.75
C ILE A 130 -24.51 -2.54 15.94
N GLY A 131 -25.84 -2.53 15.94
CA GLY A 131 -26.62 -3.08 17.04
C GLY A 131 -26.38 -4.58 17.22
N TRP A 132 -26.33 -5.32 16.11
CA TRP A 132 -26.00 -6.74 16.10
C TRP A 132 -24.60 -6.99 16.67
N VAL A 133 -23.58 -6.24 16.23
CA VAL A 133 -22.20 -6.40 16.72
C VAL A 133 -22.07 -6.05 18.19
N LEU A 134 -22.66 -4.93 18.65
CA LEU A 134 -22.61 -4.49 20.05
C LEU A 134 -23.43 -5.40 20.98
N SER A 135 -24.47 -6.07 20.47
CA SER A 135 -25.24 -7.04 21.25
C SER A 135 -24.47 -8.34 21.55
N PHE A 136 -23.43 -8.66 20.77
CA PHE A 136 -22.62 -9.89 20.87
C PHE A 136 -23.41 -11.20 20.73
N VAL A 137 -24.71 -11.16 20.41
CA VAL A 137 -25.53 -12.37 20.13
C VAL A 137 -24.90 -13.23 19.04
N TRP A 138 -24.20 -12.60 18.09
CA TRP A 138 -23.44 -13.27 17.05
C TRP A 138 -22.27 -14.09 17.56
N LEU A 139 -21.63 -13.63 18.64
CA LEU A 139 -20.52 -14.33 19.27
C LEU A 139 -21.03 -15.58 19.98
N ASP A 140 -22.23 -15.55 20.55
CA ASP A 140 -22.86 -16.74 21.15
C ASP A 140 -23.17 -17.81 20.10
N LEU A 141 -23.66 -17.40 18.92
CA LEU A 141 -23.91 -18.32 17.80
C LEU A 141 -22.63 -19.07 17.39
N ILE A 142 -21.53 -18.35 17.19
CA ILE A 142 -20.24 -18.95 16.80
C ILE A 142 -19.62 -19.71 17.97
N GLY A 143 -19.69 -19.13 19.17
CA GLY A 143 -19.09 -19.67 20.37
C GLY A 143 -19.70 -21.01 20.78
N ASN A 144 -21.02 -21.16 20.67
CA ASN A 144 -21.69 -22.44 20.97
C ASN A 144 -21.28 -23.55 19.98
N VAL A 145 -21.18 -23.23 18.69
CA VAL A 145 -20.70 -24.19 17.67
C VAL A 145 -19.26 -24.59 17.96
N MET A 146 -18.39 -23.61 18.24
CA MET A 146 -16.97 -23.87 18.49
C MET A 146 -16.73 -24.61 19.81
N LYS A 147 -17.49 -24.33 20.88
CA LYS A 147 -17.46 -25.11 22.13
C LYS A 147 -17.80 -26.59 21.88
N GLY A 148 -18.83 -26.86 21.06
CA GLY A 148 -19.18 -28.23 20.68
C GLY A 148 -18.05 -28.98 19.95
N VAL A 149 -17.40 -28.31 19.00
CA VAL A 149 -16.25 -28.87 18.27
C VAL A 149 -15.06 -29.07 19.21
N ALA A 150 -14.74 -28.07 20.04
CA ALA A 150 -13.61 -28.12 20.95
C ALA A 150 -13.78 -29.19 22.04
N ASN A 151 -14.98 -29.36 22.60
CA ASN A 151 -15.27 -30.41 23.59
C ASN A 151 -15.16 -31.81 22.98
N SER A 152 -15.65 -32.00 21.75
CA SER A 152 -15.50 -33.26 21.03
C SER A 152 -14.03 -33.60 20.78
N PHE A 153 -13.26 -32.58 20.37
CA PHE A 153 -11.83 -32.70 20.08
C PHE A 153 -10.98 -32.97 21.33
N THR A 154 -11.24 -32.24 22.42
CA THR A 154 -10.51 -32.42 23.69
C THR A 154 -10.80 -33.79 24.31
N ASN A 155 -12.03 -34.30 24.22
CA ASN A 155 -12.35 -35.65 24.69
C ASN A 155 -11.60 -36.75 23.92
N GLU A 156 -11.30 -36.55 22.64
CA GLU A 156 -10.53 -37.51 21.83
C GLU A 156 -9.02 -37.39 22.05
N ILE A 157 -8.49 -36.16 22.21
CA ILE A 157 -7.04 -35.91 22.27
C ILE A 157 -6.50 -35.92 23.69
N ALA A 158 -7.22 -35.40 24.67
CA ALA A 158 -6.81 -35.38 26.07
C ALA A 158 -7.12 -36.73 26.77
N THR A 159 -6.78 -37.85 26.14
CA THR A 159 -6.71 -39.11 26.87
C THR A 159 -5.66 -38.97 27.97
N SER A 160 -5.95 -39.48 29.17
CA SER A 160 -5.00 -39.47 30.30
C SER A 160 -3.62 -40.01 29.90
N ILE A 161 -3.58 -40.90 28.89
CA ILE A 161 -2.36 -41.46 28.29
C ILE A 161 -1.52 -40.37 27.60
N MET A 162 -2.10 -39.48 26.79
CA MET A 162 -1.35 -38.42 26.10
C MET A 162 -0.71 -37.46 27.09
N LEU A 163 -1.44 -37.06 28.14
CA LEU A 163 -0.92 -36.15 29.16
C LEU A 163 0.20 -36.80 29.98
N VAL A 164 0.01 -38.05 30.41
CA VAL A 164 1.06 -38.81 31.12
C VAL A 164 2.31 -38.97 30.25
N THR A 165 2.17 -39.30 28.97
CA THR A 165 3.31 -39.42 28.05
C THR A 165 4.02 -38.07 27.82
N ALA A 166 3.28 -36.97 27.63
CA ALA A 166 3.89 -35.64 27.48
C ALA A 166 4.66 -35.18 28.72
N VAL A 167 4.10 -35.42 29.92
CA VAL A 167 4.75 -35.11 31.21
C VAL A 167 6.01 -35.95 31.41
N THR A 168 5.97 -37.25 31.12
CA THR A 168 7.16 -38.12 31.25
C THR A 168 8.29 -37.69 30.31
N ILE A 169 7.99 -37.34 29.06
CA ILE A 169 8.98 -36.82 28.10
C ILE A 169 9.59 -35.50 28.61
N GLY A 170 8.76 -34.58 29.10
CA GLY A 170 9.21 -33.34 29.73
C GLY A 170 10.16 -33.57 30.90
N ALA A 171 9.81 -34.50 31.80
CA ALA A 171 10.63 -34.88 32.95
C ALA A 171 11.98 -35.50 32.55
N VAL A 172 12.01 -36.33 31.50
CA VAL A 172 13.26 -36.89 30.96
C VAL A 172 14.17 -35.78 30.43
N ILE A 173 13.63 -34.78 29.72
CA ILE A 173 14.42 -33.65 29.21
C ILE A 173 15.02 -32.83 30.37
N VAL A 174 14.24 -32.58 31.43
CA VAL A 174 14.75 -31.94 32.66
C VAL A 174 15.90 -32.76 33.27
N GLY A 175 15.75 -34.08 33.36
CA GLY A 175 16.80 -34.99 33.83
C GLY A 175 18.08 -34.89 32.99
N VAL A 176 17.96 -34.81 31.67
CA VAL A 176 19.10 -34.61 30.75
C VAL A 176 19.77 -33.25 30.97
N PHE A 177 19.01 -32.18 31.23
CA PHE A 177 19.59 -30.85 31.52
C PHE A 177 20.33 -30.82 32.85
N LEU A 178 19.80 -31.48 33.89
CA LEU A 178 20.50 -31.64 35.16
C LEU A 178 21.78 -32.46 34.99
N ALA A 179 21.73 -33.58 34.25
CA ALA A 179 22.90 -34.42 33.98
C ALA A 179 23.99 -33.70 33.15
N ARG A 180 23.61 -32.72 32.32
CA ARG A 180 24.54 -31.88 31.53
C ARG A 180 25.00 -30.61 32.25
N GLY A 181 24.63 -30.41 33.51
CA GLY A 181 25.00 -29.22 34.30
C GLY A 181 24.28 -27.92 33.88
N LEU A 182 23.21 -28.01 33.10
CA LEU A 182 22.44 -26.87 32.59
C LEU A 182 21.32 -26.46 33.55
N HIS A 183 21.67 -26.13 34.80
CA HIS A 183 20.71 -25.86 35.88
C HIS A 183 19.69 -24.77 35.56
N ALA A 184 20.09 -23.70 34.85
CA ALA A 184 19.19 -22.61 34.47
C ALA A 184 18.06 -23.07 33.51
N LYS A 185 18.36 -23.95 32.56
CA LYS A 185 17.38 -24.49 31.60
C LYS A 185 16.48 -25.55 32.24
N ALA A 186 17.02 -26.32 33.18
CA ALA A 186 16.23 -27.27 33.97
C ALA A 186 15.19 -26.53 34.81
N THR A 187 15.58 -25.45 35.51
CA THR A 187 14.64 -24.66 36.32
C THR A 187 13.56 -23.99 35.47
N SER A 188 13.90 -23.40 34.31
CA SER A 188 12.89 -22.77 33.45
C SER A 188 11.88 -23.79 32.89
N GLN A 189 12.34 -25.00 32.56
CA GLN A 189 11.47 -26.07 32.08
C GLN A 189 10.54 -26.58 33.20
N ILE A 190 11.04 -26.74 34.43
CA ILE A 190 10.21 -27.15 35.58
C ILE A 190 9.11 -26.11 35.83
N VAL A 191 9.46 -24.82 35.86
CA VAL A 191 8.49 -23.74 36.06
C VAL A 191 7.44 -23.73 34.94
N THR A 192 7.86 -23.92 33.69
CA THR A 192 6.94 -23.97 32.54
C THR A 192 6.01 -25.19 32.62
N MET A 193 6.51 -26.36 32.99
CA MET A 193 5.68 -27.56 33.19
C MET A 193 4.68 -27.40 34.33
N ILE A 194 5.06 -26.77 35.44
CA ILE A 194 4.15 -26.44 36.55
C ILE A 194 3.07 -25.46 36.06
N GLY A 195 3.45 -24.42 35.32
CA GLY A 195 2.50 -23.46 34.75
C GLY A 195 1.49 -24.12 33.80
N VAL A 196 1.96 -25.02 32.93
CA VAL A 196 1.09 -25.80 32.04
C VAL A 196 0.23 -26.79 32.82
N ALA A 197 0.74 -27.39 33.90
CA ALA A 197 -0.05 -28.29 34.75
C ALA A 197 -1.15 -27.57 35.54
N MET A 198 -0.93 -26.29 35.91
CA MET A 198 -1.93 -25.47 36.59
C MET A 198 -2.98 -24.91 35.63
N LEU A 199 -2.54 -24.41 34.46
CA LEU A 199 -3.43 -23.79 33.46
C LEU A 199 -4.11 -24.82 32.55
N GLY A 200 -3.46 -25.96 32.31
CA GLY A 200 -3.92 -27.01 31.41
C GLY A 200 -5.32 -27.53 31.75
N PRO A 201 -5.61 -27.95 33.00
CA PRO A 201 -6.93 -28.42 33.38
C PRO A 201 -8.03 -27.35 33.19
N ILE A 202 -7.72 -26.08 33.45
CA ILE A 202 -8.65 -24.95 33.31
C ILE A 202 -9.03 -24.78 31.82
N PHE A 203 -8.04 -24.80 30.93
CA PHE A 203 -8.23 -24.65 29.49
C PHE A 203 -8.53 -25.95 28.73
N LEU A 204 -8.42 -27.14 29.32
CA LEU A 204 -8.80 -28.41 28.65
C LEU A 204 -10.18 -28.89 29.09
N ALA A 205 -10.64 -28.55 30.30
CA ALA A 205 -11.98 -28.93 30.75
C ALA A 205 -13.07 -28.22 29.94
N ASP A 206 -12.86 -26.95 29.60
CA ASP A 206 -13.70 -26.21 28.65
C ASP A 206 -12.86 -25.15 27.92
N PRO A 207 -12.20 -25.52 26.81
CA PRO A 207 -11.15 -24.72 26.15
C PRO A 207 -11.59 -23.38 25.59
N LEU A 208 -12.90 -23.18 25.50
CA LEU A 208 -13.49 -21.98 24.97
C LEU A 208 -14.42 -21.30 25.99
N ALA A 209 -14.79 -21.93 27.10
CA ALA A 209 -15.59 -21.25 28.12
C ALA A 209 -14.88 -20.07 28.76
N ASP A 210 -13.60 -20.12 29.09
CA ASP A 210 -12.98 -18.95 29.75
C ASP A 210 -12.83 -17.73 28.82
N ILE A 211 -12.87 -17.97 27.50
CA ILE A 211 -12.83 -16.92 26.47
C ILE A 211 -14.25 -16.48 26.07
N LEU A 212 -15.19 -17.43 25.92
CA LEU A 212 -16.55 -17.26 25.37
C LEU A 212 -17.68 -17.53 26.37
N SER A 213 -17.42 -17.70 27.67
CA SER A 213 -18.48 -17.77 28.69
C SER A 213 -19.08 -16.39 28.90
N SER A 214 -20.26 -16.35 29.53
CA SER A 214 -20.91 -15.13 29.98
C SER A 214 -20.03 -14.21 30.84
N HIS A 215 -18.92 -14.73 31.39
CA HIS A 215 -17.96 -14.01 32.22
C HIS A 215 -16.54 -14.02 31.61
N GLY A 216 -16.40 -14.47 30.35
CA GLY A 216 -15.11 -14.64 29.69
C GLY A 216 -14.44 -13.33 29.31
N VAL A 217 -13.15 -13.39 28.99
CA VAL A 217 -12.31 -12.20 28.71
C VAL A 217 -12.87 -11.31 27.60
N LEU A 218 -13.55 -11.90 26.61
CA LEU A 218 -14.18 -11.15 25.52
C LEU A 218 -15.40 -10.35 25.99
N ILE A 219 -16.21 -10.92 26.87
CA ILE A 219 -17.40 -10.27 27.43
C ILE A 219 -16.99 -9.23 28.48
N GLN A 220 -16.00 -9.52 29.32
CA GLN A 220 -15.43 -8.51 30.22
C GLN A 220 -14.83 -7.33 29.45
N GLY A 221 -14.17 -7.59 28.32
CA GLY A 221 -13.66 -6.53 27.44
C GLY A 221 -14.76 -5.67 26.81
N ARG A 222 -15.89 -6.29 26.43
CA ARG A 222 -17.10 -5.59 25.99
C ARG A 222 -17.69 -4.74 27.10
N ASP A 223 -17.93 -5.35 28.26
CA ASP A 223 -18.62 -4.71 29.38
C ASP A 223 -17.78 -3.57 29.95
N LEU A 224 -16.45 -3.71 30.00
CA LEU A 224 -15.52 -2.61 30.29
C LEU A 224 -15.62 -1.49 29.25
N GLY A 225 -15.72 -1.85 27.97
CA GLY A 225 -15.85 -0.86 26.91
C GLY A 225 -17.16 -0.10 26.96
N LEU A 226 -18.25 -0.80 27.26
CA LEU A 226 -19.58 -0.25 27.47
C LEU A 226 -19.67 0.55 28.77
N SER A 227 -19.00 0.15 29.85
CA SER A 227 -19.00 0.89 31.12
C SER A 227 -18.26 2.23 31.00
N ILE A 228 -17.16 2.27 30.24
CA ILE A 228 -16.46 3.52 29.93
C ILE A 228 -17.40 4.44 29.12
N ALA A 229 -18.09 3.90 28.12
CA ALA A 229 -19.07 4.65 27.34
C ALA A 229 -20.25 5.15 28.21
N ALA A 230 -20.75 4.32 29.14
CA ALA A 230 -21.81 4.66 30.08
C ALA A 230 -21.41 5.79 31.04
N GLY A 231 -20.15 5.77 31.52
CA GLY A 231 -19.57 6.81 32.35
C GLY A 231 -19.51 8.17 31.65
N LEU A 232 -19.20 8.20 30.34
CA LEU A 232 -19.29 9.41 29.53
C LEU A 232 -20.73 9.88 29.28
N HIS A 233 -21.70 8.96 29.37
CA HIS A 233 -23.13 9.27 29.26
C HIS A 233 -23.75 9.75 30.61
N GLY A 234 -22.98 9.77 31.70
CA GLY A 234 -23.43 10.22 33.03
C GLY A 234 -24.22 9.19 33.83
N ASN A 235 -24.38 7.95 33.34
CA ASN A 235 -25.09 6.87 34.02
C ASN A 235 -24.15 5.68 34.24
N ALA A 236 -23.62 5.55 35.47
CA ALA A 236 -22.65 4.52 35.82
C ALA A 236 -23.26 3.15 36.19
N ALA A 237 -24.59 3.02 36.21
CA ALA A 237 -25.30 1.86 36.77
C ALA A 237 -26.32 1.21 35.82
N THR A 238 -26.03 1.20 34.52
CA THR A 238 -26.95 0.63 33.51
C THR A 238 -26.52 -0.77 33.10
N ASN A 239 -27.47 -1.70 32.97
CA ASN A 239 -27.23 -3.01 32.35
C ASN A 239 -26.67 -2.82 30.93
N PRO A 240 -25.63 -3.57 30.52
CA PRO A 240 -24.98 -3.41 29.22
C PRO A 240 -25.95 -3.58 28.04
N ASP A 241 -26.91 -4.50 28.14
CA ASP A 241 -27.91 -4.72 27.09
C ASP A 241 -28.88 -3.54 26.93
N GLN A 242 -29.26 -2.91 28.04
CA GLN A 242 -30.10 -1.70 28.02
C GLN A 242 -29.34 -0.51 27.43
N LEU A 243 -28.03 -0.40 27.73
CA LEU A 243 -27.17 0.62 27.16
C LEU A 243 -26.98 0.42 25.65
N VAL A 244 -26.78 -0.82 25.18
CA VAL A 244 -26.70 -1.10 23.74
C VAL A 244 -28.01 -0.76 23.04
N ALA A 245 -29.16 -1.09 23.66
CA ALA A 245 -30.46 -0.73 23.12
C ALA A 245 -30.66 0.80 23.05
N SER A 246 -30.28 1.54 24.09
CA SER A 246 -30.36 3.00 24.09
C SER A 246 -29.39 3.63 23.09
N MET A 247 -28.15 3.15 23.02
CA MET A 247 -27.15 3.64 22.04
C MET A 247 -27.59 3.38 20.60
N ASN A 248 -28.24 2.25 20.33
CA ASN A 248 -28.82 1.98 19.02
C ASN A 248 -29.99 2.91 18.71
N ALA A 249 -30.90 3.12 19.66
CA ALA A 249 -32.01 4.05 19.50
C ALA A 249 -31.52 5.50 19.26
N ASP A 250 -30.51 5.94 20.01
CA ASP A 250 -29.85 7.24 19.83
C ASP A 250 -29.15 7.33 18.47
N ALA A 251 -28.52 6.25 18.01
CA ALA A 251 -27.91 6.21 16.68
C ALA A 251 -28.98 6.33 15.58
N VAL A 252 -30.13 5.67 15.72
CA VAL A 252 -31.26 5.82 14.79
C VAL A 252 -31.80 7.25 14.81
N ASP A 253 -31.94 7.86 15.99
CA ASP A 253 -32.39 9.24 16.12
C ASP A 253 -31.44 10.21 15.40
N ASN A 254 -30.13 10.06 15.62
CA ASN A 254 -29.12 10.99 15.13
C ASN A 254 -28.78 10.79 13.65
N PHE A 255 -28.76 9.55 13.15
CA PHE A 255 -28.35 9.24 11.78
C PHE A 255 -29.50 9.03 10.81
N ALA A 256 -30.71 8.72 11.29
CA ALA A 256 -31.88 8.54 10.45
C ALA A 256 -32.96 9.60 10.72
N ARG A 257 -33.47 9.70 11.95
CA ARG A 257 -34.64 10.53 12.25
C ARG A 257 -34.40 12.02 12.03
N LYS A 258 -33.40 12.60 12.70
CA LYS A 258 -33.08 14.04 12.58
C LYS A 258 -32.71 14.43 11.13
N PRO A 259 -31.84 13.68 10.41
CA PRO A 259 -31.55 13.97 9.01
C PRO A 259 -32.78 13.87 8.10
N LEU A 260 -33.65 12.89 8.31
CA LEU A 260 -34.88 12.76 7.54
C LEU A 260 -35.85 13.92 7.79
N GLN A 261 -35.99 14.38 9.02
CA GLN A 261 -36.81 15.54 9.35
C GLN A 261 -36.26 16.81 8.71
N VAL A 262 -34.95 17.05 8.79
CA VAL A 262 -34.32 18.20 8.12
C VAL A 262 -34.43 18.10 6.60
N TRP A 263 -34.37 16.90 6.04
CA TRP A 263 -34.55 16.70 4.61
C TRP A 263 -35.99 16.98 4.15
N ASN A 264 -36.99 16.57 4.92
CA ASN A 264 -38.40 16.81 4.60
C ASN A 264 -38.81 18.27 4.86
N PHE A 265 -38.51 18.80 6.04
CA PHE A 265 -39.10 20.03 6.58
C PHE A 265 -38.11 21.19 6.69
N GLY A 266 -36.80 20.94 6.54
CA GLY A 266 -35.76 21.96 6.67
C GLY A 266 -35.25 22.20 8.10
N TYR A 267 -35.88 21.59 9.10
CA TYR A 267 -35.50 21.66 10.52
C TYR A 267 -35.89 20.37 11.24
N VAL A 268 -35.45 20.22 12.49
CA VAL A 268 -35.77 19.05 13.33
C VAL A 268 -37.11 19.28 14.02
N LEU A 269 -38.13 18.49 13.68
CA LEU A 269 -39.48 18.59 14.26
C LEU A 269 -39.53 18.24 15.74
N ASP A 270 -38.61 17.37 16.19
CA ASP A 270 -38.62 16.86 17.55
C ASP A 270 -38.37 17.94 18.63
N THR A 271 -37.88 19.13 18.25
CA THR A 271 -37.67 20.26 19.17
C THR A 271 -38.95 21.05 19.41
N VAL A 272 -39.99 20.87 18.59
CA VAL A 272 -41.26 21.59 18.72
C VAL A 272 -42.25 20.78 19.59
N PRO A 273 -42.87 21.40 20.61
CA PRO A 273 -43.83 20.70 21.48
C PRO A 273 -44.97 20.02 20.71
N GLY A 274 -45.23 18.75 21.01
CA GLY A 274 -46.29 17.96 20.37
C GLY A 274 -45.96 17.41 18.98
N CYS A 275 -45.02 18.00 18.25
CA CYS A 275 -44.67 17.55 16.88
C CYS A 275 -43.89 16.24 16.86
N LYS A 276 -43.08 15.93 17.89
CA LYS A 276 -42.36 14.64 18.01
C LYS A 276 -43.31 13.44 17.96
N GLN A 277 -44.41 13.51 18.71
CA GLN A 277 -45.41 12.44 18.78
C GLN A 277 -46.28 12.41 17.53
N ALA A 278 -46.74 13.56 17.04
CA ALA A 278 -47.52 13.66 15.80
C ALA A 278 -46.78 13.05 14.60
N TRP A 279 -45.46 13.31 14.47
CA TRP A 279 -44.64 12.70 13.43
C TRP A 279 -44.54 11.18 13.61
N SER A 280 -44.23 10.70 14.82
CA SER A 280 -44.11 9.26 15.09
C SER A 280 -45.41 8.49 14.86
N ASP A 281 -46.54 9.04 15.28
CA ASP A 281 -47.87 8.44 15.08
C ASP A 281 -48.24 8.43 13.59
N GLY A 282 -47.89 9.50 12.86
CA GLY A 282 -48.03 9.58 11.41
C GLY A 282 -47.22 8.52 10.67
N ILE A 283 -45.94 8.37 10.98
CA ILE A 283 -45.08 7.36 10.36
C ILE A 283 -45.60 5.94 10.60
N ARG A 284 -46.04 5.62 11.84
CA ARG A 284 -46.63 4.31 12.16
C ARG A 284 -47.94 4.03 11.41
N SER A 285 -48.66 5.07 10.95
CA SER A 285 -49.88 4.90 10.16
C SER A 285 -49.62 4.38 8.74
N GLY A 286 -48.36 4.42 8.26
CA GLY A 286 -48.00 4.01 6.90
C GLY A 286 -48.50 4.95 5.79
N SER A 287 -49.10 6.09 6.16
CA SER A 287 -49.73 7.05 5.25
C SER A 287 -49.08 8.43 5.35
N GLY A 288 -48.51 8.90 4.25
CA GLY A 288 -47.92 10.24 4.15
C GLY A 288 -48.96 11.34 4.31
N ASN A 289 -50.18 11.14 3.80
CA ASN A 289 -51.29 12.09 3.98
C ASN A 289 -51.71 12.20 5.45
N THR A 290 -51.88 11.07 6.14
CA THR A 290 -52.21 11.06 7.57
C THR A 290 -51.11 11.70 8.41
N THR A 291 -49.84 11.48 8.04
CA THR A 291 -48.70 12.16 8.67
C THR A 291 -48.77 13.67 8.47
N ARG A 292 -49.12 14.14 7.26
CA ARG A 292 -49.30 15.58 6.99
C ARG A 292 -50.43 16.17 7.84
N ASP A 293 -51.59 15.51 7.89
CA ASP A 293 -52.75 16.00 8.64
C ASP A 293 -52.46 16.10 10.15
N LEU A 294 -51.69 15.15 10.69
CA LEU A 294 -51.23 15.19 12.09
C LEU A 294 -50.22 16.32 12.34
N LEU A 295 -49.40 16.67 11.35
CA LEU A 295 -48.44 17.77 11.43
C LEU A 295 -49.09 19.16 11.27
N GLU A 296 -50.27 19.27 10.67
CA GLU A 296 -51.02 20.53 10.55
C GLU A 296 -51.37 21.10 11.93
N ASN A 297 -51.75 20.22 12.86
CA ASN A 297 -52.17 20.59 14.21
C ASN A 297 -51.04 20.51 15.24
N CYS A 298 -49.79 20.30 14.80
CA CYS A 298 -48.64 20.27 15.69
C CYS A 298 -48.20 21.71 16.03
N GLY A 299 -47.52 21.90 17.16
CA GLY A 299 -47.21 23.22 17.76
C GLY A 299 -46.29 24.16 16.95
N ASP A 300 -46.08 23.89 15.66
CA ASP A 300 -45.23 24.63 14.72
C ASP A 300 -46.02 25.63 13.83
N GLY A 301 -47.30 25.87 14.13
CA GLY A 301 -48.13 26.80 13.37
C GLY A 301 -48.37 26.40 11.91
N GLY A 302 -48.29 25.11 11.60
CA GLY A 302 -48.56 24.55 10.26
C GLY A 302 -47.40 24.64 9.26
N TYR A 303 -46.20 25.07 9.67
CA TYR A 303 -45.06 25.22 8.75
C TYR A 303 -44.56 23.86 8.20
N ALA A 304 -44.50 22.81 9.03
CA ALA A 304 -44.22 21.44 8.58
C ALA A 304 -45.19 20.93 7.49
N TYR A 305 -46.47 21.24 7.64
CA TYR A 305 -47.52 20.91 6.67
C TYR A 305 -47.30 21.65 5.35
N ALA A 306 -46.98 22.95 5.43
CA ALA A 306 -46.68 23.79 4.27
C ALA A 306 -45.44 23.30 3.50
N MET A 307 -44.35 22.95 4.18
CA MET A 307 -43.10 22.50 3.54
C MET A 307 -43.21 21.13 2.86
N SER A 308 -44.12 20.29 3.31
CA SER A 308 -44.35 18.98 2.68
C SER A 308 -45.29 19.07 1.47
N SER A 309 -45.89 20.24 1.18
CA SER A 309 -46.96 20.40 0.18
C SER A 309 -46.50 20.25 -1.26
N GLU A 310 -45.25 20.60 -1.55
CA GLU A 310 -44.70 20.52 -2.91
C GLU A 310 -43.25 20.01 -2.90
N PRO A 311 -42.89 19.08 -3.80
CA PRO A 311 -41.50 18.65 -3.94
C PRO A 311 -40.65 19.77 -4.56
N THR A 312 -39.49 20.05 -3.97
CA THR A 312 -38.57 21.10 -4.45
C THR A 312 -37.25 20.54 -4.96
N VAL A 313 -36.63 21.21 -5.92
CA VAL A 313 -35.28 20.84 -6.41
C VAL A 313 -34.22 20.97 -5.31
N GLY A 314 -34.43 21.87 -4.34
CA GLY A 314 -33.58 22.00 -3.15
C GLY A 314 -33.52 20.72 -2.31
N GLN A 315 -34.65 19.99 -2.18
CA GLN A 315 -34.68 18.70 -1.50
C GLN A 315 -33.85 17.63 -2.23
N VAL A 316 -33.74 17.67 -3.56
CA VAL A 316 -32.84 16.76 -4.29
C VAL A 316 -31.38 17.02 -3.91
N GLY A 317 -30.96 18.29 -3.91
CA GLY A 317 -29.60 18.68 -3.52
C GLY A 317 -29.27 18.33 -2.07
N ALA A 318 -30.19 18.62 -1.15
CA ALA A 318 -30.06 18.24 0.26
C ALA A 318 -29.99 16.71 0.43
N GLY A 319 -30.81 15.96 -0.31
CA GLY A 319 -30.80 14.50 -0.29
C GLY A 319 -29.49 13.89 -0.76
N ILE A 320 -28.90 14.41 -1.84
CA ILE A 320 -27.58 13.96 -2.32
C ILE A 320 -26.50 14.25 -1.27
N LEU A 321 -26.53 15.44 -0.65
CA LEU A 321 -25.57 15.80 0.40
C LEU A 321 -25.72 14.92 1.65
N ILE A 322 -26.95 14.65 2.10
CA ILE A 322 -27.23 13.75 3.21
C ILE A 322 -26.82 12.32 2.86
N LEU A 323 -27.09 11.85 1.65
CA LEU A 323 -26.66 10.53 1.20
C LEU A 323 -25.13 10.37 1.19
N LEU A 324 -24.40 11.36 0.66
CA LEU A 324 -22.94 11.33 0.60
C LEU A 324 -22.30 11.40 1.99
N SER A 325 -22.81 12.28 2.85
CA SER A 325 -22.34 12.38 4.24
C SER A 325 -22.66 11.10 5.02
N ALA A 326 -23.89 10.58 4.93
CA ALA A 326 -24.28 9.32 5.53
C ALA A 326 -23.40 8.16 5.05
N LEU A 327 -23.08 8.09 3.76
CA LEU A 327 -22.17 7.07 3.21
C LEU A 327 -20.79 7.10 3.88
N ILE A 328 -20.19 8.28 4.05
CA ILE A 328 -18.87 8.42 4.67
C ILE A 328 -18.92 8.02 6.15
N MET A 329 -19.94 8.51 6.87
CA MET A 329 -20.10 8.26 8.30
C MET A 329 -20.38 6.77 8.57
N MET A 330 -21.31 6.19 7.82
CA MET A 330 -21.71 4.79 7.93
C MET A 330 -20.62 3.83 7.45
N TYR A 331 -19.83 4.20 6.44
CA TYR A 331 -18.70 3.40 5.99
C TYR A 331 -17.71 3.14 7.14
N PHE A 332 -17.37 4.17 7.91
CA PHE A 332 -16.47 4.01 9.04
C PHE A 332 -17.10 3.21 10.18
N ALA A 333 -18.37 3.45 10.49
CA ALA A 333 -19.06 2.70 11.53
C ALA A 333 -19.13 1.19 11.18
N ALA A 334 -19.46 0.87 9.91
CA ALA A 334 -19.42 -0.48 9.38
C ALA A 334 -18.00 -1.06 9.39
N TYR A 335 -16.99 -0.28 9.01
CA TYR A 335 -15.59 -0.69 9.08
C TYR A 335 -15.18 -1.08 10.50
N MET A 336 -15.55 -0.29 11.51
CA MET A 336 -15.27 -0.61 12.91
C MET A 336 -16.00 -1.87 13.37
N ALA A 337 -17.29 -2.01 13.03
CA ALA A 337 -18.09 -3.19 13.34
C ALA A 337 -17.45 -4.47 12.75
N VAL A 338 -17.04 -4.44 11.48
CA VAL A 338 -16.36 -5.56 10.83
C VAL A 338 -15.02 -5.89 11.51
N ARG A 339 -14.27 -4.89 11.97
CA ARG A 339 -13.01 -5.13 12.68
C ARG A 339 -13.19 -5.75 14.06
N ILE A 340 -14.28 -5.43 14.76
CA ILE A 340 -14.63 -6.10 16.02
C ILE A 340 -14.86 -7.59 15.75
N ILE A 341 -15.62 -7.92 14.70
CA ILE A 341 -15.87 -9.32 14.29
C ILE A 341 -14.56 -10.05 14.00
N TRP A 342 -13.70 -9.48 13.15
CA TRP A 342 -12.41 -10.09 12.81
C TRP A 342 -11.50 -10.31 14.03
N ALA A 343 -11.45 -9.33 14.95
CA ALA A 343 -10.65 -9.47 16.16
C ALA A 343 -11.16 -10.61 17.07
N ALA A 344 -12.47 -10.82 17.16
CA ALA A 344 -13.00 -11.95 17.91
C ALA A 344 -12.71 -13.29 17.21
N LEU A 345 -12.83 -13.35 15.88
CA LEU A 345 -12.49 -14.54 15.11
C LEU A 345 -11.00 -14.92 15.26
N ASP A 346 -10.10 -13.93 15.26
CA ASP A 346 -8.68 -14.13 15.57
C ASP A 346 -8.50 -14.70 16.98
N ALA A 347 -9.21 -14.17 17.98
CA ALA A 347 -9.15 -14.64 19.36
C ALA A 347 -9.64 -16.10 19.48
N ILE A 348 -10.75 -16.45 18.82
CA ILE A 348 -11.30 -17.81 18.78
C ILE A 348 -10.31 -18.75 18.08
N TYR A 349 -9.73 -18.34 16.96
CA TYR A 349 -8.75 -19.14 16.23
C TYR A 349 -7.53 -19.47 17.10
N HIS A 350 -6.92 -18.46 17.71
CA HIS A 350 -5.74 -18.67 18.55
C HIS A 350 -6.07 -19.41 19.86
N GLY A 351 -7.26 -19.18 20.44
CA GLY A 351 -7.77 -19.96 21.56
C GLY A 351 -7.93 -21.45 21.20
N PHE A 352 -8.50 -21.75 20.03
CA PHE A 352 -8.60 -23.13 19.54
C PHE A 352 -7.22 -23.75 19.29
N MET A 353 -6.28 -23.01 18.68
CA MET A 353 -4.92 -23.50 18.45
C MET A 353 -4.14 -23.73 19.77
N MET A 354 -4.50 -23.03 20.86
CA MET A 354 -3.90 -23.23 22.19
C MET A 354 -4.16 -24.64 22.75
N ILE A 355 -5.29 -25.28 22.40
CA ILE A 355 -5.64 -26.65 22.82
C ILE A 355 -4.55 -27.63 22.40
N PHE A 356 -4.10 -27.55 21.14
CA PHE A 356 -2.99 -28.37 20.62
C PHE A 356 -1.69 -28.12 21.37
N GLY A 357 -1.45 -26.85 21.73
CA GLY A 357 -0.30 -26.45 22.53
C GLY A 357 -0.31 -27.08 23.93
N LEU A 358 -1.45 -27.05 24.62
CA LEU A 358 -1.57 -27.55 25.99
C LEU A 358 -1.63 -29.09 26.08
N ALA A 359 -2.34 -29.76 25.18
CA ALA A 359 -2.53 -31.22 25.24
C ALA A 359 -1.24 -32.02 24.95
N ALA A 360 -0.39 -31.52 24.05
CA ALA A 360 0.80 -32.23 23.59
C ALA A 360 2.10 -31.46 23.85
N GLY A 361 2.05 -30.14 23.67
CA GLY A 361 3.23 -29.34 23.38
C GLY A 361 3.85 -28.61 24.56
N GLY A 362 3.05 -28.28 25.57
CA GLY A 362 3.42 -27.41 26.70
C GLY A 362 4.36 -28.10 27.70
N PHE A 363 4.33 -29.42 27.79
CA PHE A 363 5.21 -30.19 28.69
C PHE A 363 6.58 -30.50 28.05
N ILE A 364 6.70 -30.40 26.72
CA ILE A 364 7.91 -30.76 25.98
C ILE A 364 8.72 -29.50 25.68
N TYR A 365 9.95 -29.43 26.20
CA TYR A 365 10.86 -28.30 25.95
C TYR A 365 11.11 -28.12 24.44
N GLY A 366 10.81 -26.93 23.90
CA GLY A 366 11.13 -26.58 22.51
C GLY A 366 10.06 -25.82 21.73
N PRO A 367 9.96 -26.04 20.40
CA PRO A 367 9.06 -25.27 19.52
C PRO A 367 7.58 -25.35 19.88
N THR A 368 7.14 -26.45 20.48
CA THR A 368 5.74 -26.69 20.85
C THR A 368 5.28 -25.86 22.06
N GLN A 369 6.16 -25.63 23.04
CA GLN A 369 5.92 -24.67 24.13
C GLN A 369 5.84 -23.23 23.60
N THR A 370 6.71 -22.89 22.66
CA THR A 370 6.73 -21.55 22.04
C THR A 370 5.46 -21.32 21.23
N PHE A 371 4.97 -22.35 20.53
CA PHE A 371 3.70 -22.31 19.82
C PHE A 371 2.52 -22.07 20.77
N MET A 372 2.44 -22.80 21.89
CA MET A 372 1.41 -22.60 22.91
C MET A 372 1.43 -21.18 23.47
N ALA A 373 2.59 -20.71 23.92
CA ALA A 373 2.75 -19.38 24.52
C ALA A 373 2.42 -18.25 23.54
N ARG A 374 2.80 -18.42 22.26
CA ARG A 374 2.49 -17.45 21.21
C ARG A 374 1.01 -17.39 20.91
N ASN A 375 0.33 -18.53 20.76
CA ASN A 375 -1.12 -18.53 20.55
C ASN A 375 -1.88 -17.97 21.75
N ALA A 376 -1.42 -18.22 22.98
CA ALA A 376 -2.01 -17.60 24.17
C ALA A 376 -1.86 -16.06 24.15
N ALA A 377 -0.68 -15.55 23.80
CA ALA A 377 -0.44 -14.11 23.66
C ALA A 377 -1.28 -13.50 22.53
N ASP A 378 -1.32 -14.15 21.36
CA ASP A 378 -2.10 -13.72 20.20
C ASP A 378 -3.61 -13.68 20.52
N ALA A 379 -4.14 -14.67 21.25
CA ALA A 379 -5.54 -14.69 21.69
C ALA A 379 -5.88 -13.55 22.64
N LEU A 380 -5.02 -13.28 23.64
CA LEU A 380 -5.21 -12.17 24.58
C LEU A 380 -5.20 -10.80 23.87
N ILE A 381 -4.28 -10.62 22.93
CA ILE A 381 -4.15 -9.36 22.19
C ILE A 381 -5.27 -9.17 21.19
N ALA A 382 -5.74 -10.25 20.56
CA ALA A 382 -6.95 -10.21 19.74
C ALA A 382 -8.17 -9.80 20.57
N GLY A 383 -8.33 -10.33 21.79
CA GLY A 383 -9.34 -9.90 22.76
C GLY A 383 -9.21 -8.43 23.15
N ALA A 384 -8.00 -7.97 23.46
CA ALA A 384 -7.75 -6.55 23.78
C ALA A 384 -8.06 -5.62 22.60
N ARG A 385 -7.69 -6.01 21.37
CA ARG A 385 -8.00 -5.27 20.14
C ARG A 385 -9.51 -5.15 19.94
N MET A 386 -10.25 -6.21 20.24
CA MET A 386 -11.70 -6.23 20.16
C MET A 386 -12.34 -5.27 21.18
N ALA A 387 -11.90 -5.32 22.44
CA ALA A 387 -12.37 -4.41 23.50
C ALA A 387 -12.11 -2.94 23.13
N ILE A 388 -10.90 -2.63 22.67
CA ILE A 388 -10.51 -1.28 22.23
C ILE A 388 -11.38 -0.81 21.06
N ASN A 389 -11.59 -1.63 20.03
CA ASN A 389 -12.43 -1.24 18.90
C ASN A 389 -13.90 -1.04 19.32
N THR A 390 -14.38 -1.80 20.31
CA THR A 390 -15.73 -1.64 20.87
C THR A 390 -15.87 -0.33 21.65
N VAL A 391 -14.86 0.04 22.46
CA VAL A 391 -14.78 1.36 23.11
C VAL A 391 -14.83 2.47 22.06
N PHE A 392 -14.02 2.37 21.01
CA PHE A 392 -13.96 3.39 19.96
C PHE A 392 -15.28 3.52 19.22
N LEU A 393 -15.94 2.40 18.86
CA LEU A 393 -17.24 2.44 18.22
C LEU A 393 -18.29 3.08 19.14
N SER A 394 -18.26 2.74 20.43
CA SER A 394 -19.19 3.32 21.41
C SER A 394 -18.97 4.81 21.58
N LEU A 395 -17.72 5.23 21.79
CA LEU A 395 -17.33 6.64 21.89
C LEU A 395 -17.69 7.42 20.62
N TYR A 396 -17.51 6.81 19.45
CA TYR A 396 -17.90 7.40 18.17
C TYR A 396 -19.40 7.73 18.11
N LEU A 397 -20.26 6.77 18.49
CA LEU A 397 -21.71 6.98 18.52
C LEU A 397 -22.09 8.08 19.52
N LEU A 398 -21.44 8.10 20.67
CA LEU A 398 -21.70 9.09 21.72
C LEU A 398 -21.29 10.51 21.34
N ILE A 399 -20.05 10.69 20.87
CA ILE A 399 -19.54 11.99 20.44
C ILE A 399 -20.45 12.56 19.36
N LEU A 400 -20.85 11.74 18.38
CA LEU A 400 -21.74 12.22 17.34
C LEU A 400 -23.12 12.57 17.85
N GLY A 401 -23.70 11.75 18.74
CA GLY A 401 -24.96 12.11 19.40
C GLY A 401 -24.90 13.47 20.09
N LYS A 402 -23.82 13.75 20.83
CA LYS A 402 -23.61 15.04 21.50
C LYS A 402 -23.42 16.20 20.53
N VAL A 403 -22.68 16.00 19.45
CA VAL A 403 -22.51 17.04 18.42
C VAL A 403 -23.86 17.34 17.74
N PHE A 404 -24.71 16.34 17.51
CA PHE A 404 -26.06 16.56 16.97
C PHE A 404 -26.99 17.28 17.96
N GLU A 405 -26.81 17.08 19.27
CA GLU A 405 -27.52 17.83 20.32
C GLU A 405 -27.07 19.29 20.37
N GLU A 406 -25.75 19.54 20.43
CA GLU A 406 -25.19 20.89 20.54
C GLU A 406 -25.47 21.76 19.31
N ALA A 407 -25.54 21.16 18.12
CA ALA A 407 -25.74 21.91 16.88
C ALA A 407 -27.15 22.47 16.69
N GLY A 408 -28.11 22.18 17.58
CA GLY A 408 -29.36 22.93 17.70
C GLY A 408 -30.18 23.07 16.40
N GLY A 409 -30.22 22.03 15.56
CA GLY A 409 -30.98 22.02 14.29
C GLY A 409 -30.13 22.17 13.02
N GLN A 410 -28.83 22.47 13.11
CA GLN A 410 -27.91 22.50 11.97
C GLN A 410 -27.38 21.11 11.58
N VAL A 411 -28.28 20.15 11.38
CA VAL A 411 -27.96 18.72 11.16
C VAL A 411 -27.07 18.51 9.93
N ILE A 412 -27.30 19.27 8.85
CA ILE A 412 -26.49 19.18 7.62
C ILE A 412 -25.04 19.62 7.87
N THR A 413 -24.82 20.70 8.62
CA THR A 413 -23.47 21.17 8.98
C THR A 413 -22.73 20.13 9.82
N VAL A 414 -23.41 19.52 10.79
CA VAL A 414 -22.85 18.45 11.61
C VAL A 414 -22.46 17.24 10.76
N LEU A 415 -23.32 16.83 9.84
CA LEU A 415 -23.04 15.69 8.94
C LEU A 415 -21.80 15.95 8.07
N VAL A 416 -21.62 17.18 7.57
CA VAL A 416 -20.47 17.54 6.72
C VAL A 416 -19.18 17.66 7.55
N VAL A 417 -19.23 18.36 8.69
CA VAL A 417 -18.05 18.51 9.58
C VAL A 417 -17.67 17.16 10.17
N GLY A 418 -18.65 16.37 10.61
CA GLY A 418 -18.46 15.00 11.09
C GLY A 418 -17.76 14.14 10.05
N ALA A 419 -18.20 14.18 8.79
CA ALA A 419 -17.57 13.42 7.71
C ALA A 419 -16.10 13.81 7.50
N ILE A 420 -15.75 15.09 7.62
CA ILE A 420 -14.36 15.57 7.52
C ILE A 420 -13.50 15.10 8.70
N VAL A 421 -14.00 15.24 9.93
CA VAL A 421 -13.31 14.79 11.15
C VAL A 421 -13.07 13.28 11.10
N GLN A 422 -14.00 12.54 10.52
CA GLN A 422 -13.93 11.08 10.44
C GLN A 422 -12.83 10.57 9.51
N ILE A 423 -12.45 11.34 8.48
CA ILE A 423 -11.28 11.03 7.64
C ILE A 423 -10.00 11.03 8.50
N VAL A 424 -9.87 11.98 9.43
CA VAL A 424 -8.75 12.04 10.37
C VAL A 424 -8.82 10.88 11.37
N GLY A 425 -10.03 10.57 11.87
CA GLY A 425 -10.27 9.44 12.78
C GLY A 425 -9.83 8.09 12.21
N VAL A 426 -10.14 7.82 10.93
CA VAL A 426 -9.68 6.60 10.21
C VAL A 426 -8.15 6.48 10.24
N ALA A 427 -7.45 7.57 9.94
CA ALA A 427 -5.99 7.57 9.88
C ALA A 427 -5.35 7.32 11.24
N GLN A 428 -5.90 7.91 12.31
CA GLN A 428 -5.38 7.72 13.68
C GLN A 428 -5.64 6.30 14.20
N LEU A 429 -6.82 5.73 13.94
CA LEU A 429 -7.15 4.35 14.32
C LEU A 429 -6.28 3.32 13.59
N GLY A 430 -5.94 3.57 12.33
CA GLY A 430 -4.99 2.75 11.59
C GLY A 430 -3.61 2.71 12.27
N ARG A 431 -3.12 3.88 12.72
CA ARG A 431 -1.84 3.99 13.45
C ARG A 431 -1.87 3.25 14.79
N LEU A 432 -2.94 3.41 15.57
CA LEU A 432 -3.09 2.76 16.89
C LEU A 432 -3.15 1.23 16.77
N ASN A 433 -3.87 0.70 15.78
CA ASN A 433 -3.93 -0.74 15.58
C ASN A 433 -2.58 -1.33 15.11
N ASN A 434 -1.84 -0.57 14.32
CA ASN A 434 -0.49 -0.95 13.89
C ASN A 434 0.50 -0.94 15.06
N SER A 435 0.37 0.00 16.02
CA SER A 435 1.24 0.00 17.22
C SER A 435 0.93 -1.17 18.15
N LEU A 436 -0.34 -1.55 18.33
CA LEU A 436 -0.72 -2.74 19.11
C LEU A 436 -0.19 -4.04 18.48
N THR A 437 -0.18 -4.13 17.15
CA THR A 437 0.35 -5.30 16.44
C THR A 437 1.87 -5.41 16.58
N ARG A 438 2.60 -4.30 16.57
CA ARG A 438 4.05 -4.27 16.86
C ARG A 438 4.35 -4.59 18.32
N GLY A 439 3.49 -4.16 19.24
CA GLY A 439 3.58 -4.53 20.66
C GLY A 439 3.41 -6.04 20.91
N ASN A 440 2.58 -6.71 20.11
CA ASN A 440 2.36 -8.15 20.19
C ASN A 440 3.64 -8.96 19.96
N GLU A 441 4.36 -8.63 18.89
CA GLU A 441 5.61 -9.33 18.55
C GLU A 441 6.62 -9.21 19.70
N TRP A 442 6.69 -8.04 20.34
CA TRP A 442 7.53 -7.81 21.51
C TRP A 442 7.11 -8.60 22.76
N ILE A 443 5.80 -8.69 23.07
CA ILE A 443 5.29 -9.46 24.21
C ILE A 443 5.47 -10.97 23.99
N ALA A 444 5.12 -11.47 22.79
CA ALA A 444 5.27 -12.88 22.43
C ALA A 444 6.74 -13.33 22.44
N GLU A 445 7.66 -12.45 22.03
CA GLU A 445 9.10 -12.67 22.10
C GLU A 445 9.63 -12.64 23.54
N ARG A 446 9.08 -11.77 24.40
CA ARG A 446 9.46 -11.72 25.82
C ARG A 446 8.94 -12.93 26.62
N PHE A 447 7.72 -13.37 26.37
CA PHE A 447 7.18 -14.58 27.00
C PHE A 447 7.91 -15.85 26.55
N SER A 448 8.18 -15.97 25.25
CA SER A 448 8.93 -17.12 24.71
C SER A 448 10.38 -17.17 25.17
N SER A 449 11.06 -16.02 25.29
CA SER A 449 12.44 -15.95 25.81
C SER A 449 12.56 -16.27 27.31
N VAL A 450 11.55 -15.91 28.10
CA VAL A 450 11.48 -16.28 29.53
C VAL A 450 11.24 -17.78 29.71
N MET A 451 10.35 -18.38 28.92
CA MET A 451 10.09 -19.83 28.97
C MET A 451 11.31 -20.68 28.55
N GLN A 452 12.16 -20.17 27.65
CA GLN A 452 13.36 -20.88 27.17
C GLN A 452 14.61 -20.71 28.07
N GLY A 453 14.51 -20.00 29.20
CA GLY A 453 15.58 -19.93 30.21
C GLY A 453 16.71 -18.94 29.93
N GLY A 454 16.41 -17.77 29.35
CA GLY A 454 17.40 -16.71 29.05
C GLY A 454 17.34 -15.49 29.99
N ARG A 455 18.50 -15.08 30.53
CA ARG A 455 18.74 -13.89 31.37
C ARG A 455 18.21 -12.59 30.74
N SER A 456 17.74 -11.71 31.62
CA SER A 456 17.52 -10.28 31.39
C SER A 456 18.71 -9.58 30.73
N GLY A 457 18.51 -9.05 29.53
CA GLY A 457 19.38 -8.07 28.87
C GLY A 457 18.56 -7.28 27.86
N SER A 458 18.67 -5.96 27.90
CA SER A 458 18.01 -4.98 27.04
C SER A 458 18.41 -5.14 25.57
N GLY A 459 17.46 -5.03 24.66
CA GLY A 459 17.73 -4.97 23.22
C GLY A 459 16.45 -5.18 22.41
N THR A 460 15.83 -4.08 22.03
CA THR A 460 14.70 -3.95 21.11
C THR A 460 14.92 -4.61 19.74
N GLY A 461 13.94 -5.35 19.24
CA GLY A 461 13.87 -5.74 17.82
C GLY A 461 12.90 -6.89 17.55
N GLY A 462 11.61 -6.58 17.40
CA GLY A 462 10.57 -7.57 17.15
C GLY A 462 10.32 -7.90 15.67
N GLY A 463 9.68 -9.05 15.48
CA GLY A 463 8.79 -9.38 14.35
C GLY A 463 9.46 -10.14 13.20
N GLY A 464 9.01 -11.30 12.71
CA GLY A 464 7.77 -12.03 12.92
C GLY A 464 7.64 -13.13 11.83
N GLY A 465 6.72 -14.07 12.07
CA GLY A 465 6.19 -15.09 11.13
C GLY A 465 7.14 -16.20 10.66
N SER A 466 6.78 -17.45 10.37
CA SER A 466 5.57 -18.28 10.52
C SER A 466 5.90 -19.56 9.73
N GLY A 467 5.76 -20.76 10.32
CA GLY A 467 5.91 -22.00 9.56
C GLY A 467 6.55 -23.14 10.35
N GLY A 468 5.74 -23.89 11.09
CA GLY A 468 6.22 -25.04 11.84
C GLY A 468 5.10 -25.79 12.53
N SER A 469 4.23 -26.45 11.76
CA SER A 469 3.33 -27.48 12.24
C SER A 469 3.41 -28.69 11.31
N GLY A 470 3.54 -29.89 11.89
CA GLY A 470 3.47 -31.13 11.13
C GLY A 470 4.35 -32.26 11.66
N MET A 471 4.15 -32.68 12.91
CA MET A 471 4.55 -34.02 13.33
C MET A 471 3.38 -34.65 14.08
N GLY A 472 2.83 -35.72 13.50
CA GLY A 472 1.78 -36.51 14.12
C GLY A 472 0.77 -37.03 13.11
N LEU A 473 1.07 -38.16 12.47
CA LEU A 473 0.09 -39.21 12.21
C LEU A 473 0.83 -40.46 11.70
N ALA A 474 1.19 -41.34 12.62
CA ALA A 474 1.52 -42.72 12.30
C ALA A 474 0.48 -43.58 13.02
N GLY A 475 -0.33 -44.30 12.23
CA GLY A 475 -1.15 -45.40 12.73
C GLY A 475 -2.66 -45.16 12.69
N VAL A 476 -3.27 -45.27 11.51
CA VAL A 476 -4.60 -45.87 11.36
C VAL A 476 -4.68 -46.49 9.96
N THR A 477 -4.30 -47.77 9.84
CA THR A 477 -4.67 -48.59 8.68
C THR A 477 -5.24 -49.88 9.21
N ASN A 478 -6.56 -49.94 9.37
CA ASN A 478 -7.39 -51.14 9.27
C ASN A 478 -8.87 -50.80 9.51
N SER A 479 -9.51 -50.21 8.50
CA SER A 479 -10.91 -50.42 8.13
C SER A 479 -11.39 -49.25 7.26
N MET A 480 -11.37 -49.39 5.94
CA MET A 480 -12.29 -48.66 5.04
C MET A 480 -12.16 -49.16 3.59
N GLY A 481 -13.29 -49.16 2.87
CA GLY A 481 -13.49 -49.87 1.61
C GLY A 481 -12.81 -49.26 0.36
N PRO A 482 -12.96 -49.93 -0.80
CA PRO A 482 -12.10 -49.77 -1.99
C PRO A 482 -12.10 -48.36 -2.63
N GLY A 483 -13.18 -47.57 -2.46
CA GLY A 483 -13.25 -46.20 -2.97
C GLY A 483 -12.43 -45.18 -2.15
N ALA A 484 -12.16 -45.47 -0.88
CA ALA A 484 -11.37 -44.60 -0.01
C ALA A 484 -9.85 -44.78 -0.23
N ALA A 485 -9.41 -45.93 -0.75
CA ALA A 485 -8.00 -46.24 -0.98
C ALA A 485 -7.35 -45.37 -2.07
N LEU A 486 -8.12 -44.95 -3.10
CA LEU A 486 -7.63 -44.13 -4.20
C LEU A 486 -7.48 -42.65 -3.79
N LEU A 487 -8.39 -42.16 -2.93
CA LEU A 487 -8.30 -40.85 -2.28
C LEU A 487 -7.20 -40.82 -1.18
N ALA A 488 -7.03 -41.92 -0.44
CA ALA A 488 -5.93 -42.09 0.51
C ALA A 488 -4.55 -42.14 -0.20
N GLY A 489 -4.48 -42.68 -1.42
CA GLY A 489 -3.27 -42.68 -2.25
C GLY A 489 -2.79 -41.27 -2.62
N MET A 490 -3.70 -40.33 -2.88
CA MET A 490 -3.35 -38.92 -3.11
C MET A 490 -2.99 -38.19 -1.79
N GLY A 491 -3.64 -38.56 -0.68
CA GLY A 491 -3.29 -38.08 0.66
C GLY A 491 -1.90 -38.54 1.13
N ALA A 492 -1.49 -39.76 0.79
CA ALA A 492 -0.17 -40.33 1.09
C ALA A 492 0.97 -39.58 0.38
N VAL A 493 0.76 -39.18 -0.87
CA VAL A 493 1.72 -38.38 -1.64
C VAL A 493 1.87 -36.98 -1.03
N SER A 494 0.77 -36.37 -0.56
CA SER A 494 0.79 -35.09 0.16
C SER A 494 1.49 -35.18 1.52
N THR A 495 1.27 -36.26 2.28
CA THR A 495 1.90 -36.48 3.60
C THR A 495 3.39 -36.78 3.49
N ILE A 496 3.84 -37.52 2.46
CA ILE A 496 5.27 -37.71 2.19
C ILE A 496 5.92 -36.39 1.78
N ASN A 497 5.23 -35.57 0.98
CA ASN A 497 5.73 -34.25 0.57
C ASN A 497 5.88 -33.29 1.77
N ASN A 498 4.97 -33.35 2.73
CA ASN A 498 4.99 -32.43 3.89
C ASN A 498 5.68 -33.04 5.13
N SER A 499 6.24 -34.24 5.03
CA SER A 499 6.88 -34.94 6.14
C SER A 499 8.28 -34.36 6.47
N PRO A 500 8.55 -34.02 7.75
CA PRO A 500 9.88 -33.64 8.21
C PRO A 500 10.93 -34.75 8.05
N VAL A 501 10.51 -36.02 8.16
CA VAL A 501 11.39 -37.19 7.97
C VAL A 501 11.76 -37.33 6.50
N ALA A 502 10.80 -37.14 5.59
CA ALA A 502 11.10 -37.10 4.16
C ALA A 502 11.99 -35.89 3.82
N ALA A 503 11.79 -34.75 4.47
CA ALA A 503 12.63 -33.57 4.31
C ALA A 503 14.06 -33.75 4.86
N TRP A 504 14.21 -34.52 5.94
CA TRP A 504 15.51 -34.85 6.54
C TRP A 504 16.25 -35.93 5.73
N LEU A 505 15.55 -37.01 5.33
CA LEU A 505 16.09 -38.10 4.50
C LEU A 505 16.44 -37.64 3.07
N LEU A 506 15.60 -36.78 2.47
CA LEU A 506 15.78 -36.31 1.09
C LEU A 506 16.42 -34.91 1.03
N GLY A 507 16.71 -34.31 2.18
CA GLY A 507 17.47 -33.07 2.32
C GLY A 507 16.77 -31.79 1.87
N SER A 508 15.44 -31.78 1.73
CA SER A 508 14.64 -30.61 1.33
C SER A 508 13.21 -30.65 1.85
N VAL A 509 12.68 -29.53 2.38
CA VAL A 509 11.25 -29.39 2.73
C VAL A 509 10.39 -29.51 1.48
N GLY A 510 9.39 -30.39 1.45
CA GLY A 510 8.58 -30.59 0.25
C GLY A 510 9.19 -31.54 -0.80
N PRO A 511 9.82 -32.69 -0.50
CA PRO A 511 10.74 -33.36 -1.43
C PRO A 511 10.11 -33.90 -2.74
N LEU A 512 8.78 -34.02 -2.82
CA LEU A 512 8.07 -34.38 -4.04
C LEU A 512 7.69 -33.16 -4.90
N ASN A 513 7.85 -31.94 -4.37
CA ASN A 513 7.81 -30.73 -5.17
C ASN A 513 9.07 -30.66 -6.04
N PRO A 514 8.94 -30.57 -7.38
CA PRO A 514 10.09 -30.50 -8.29
C PRO A 514 11.05 -29.33 -7.98
N ALA A 515 10.61 -28.30 -7.25
CA ALA A 515 11.42 -27.17 -6.84
C ALA A 515 11.99 -27.24 -5.40
N ALA A 516 11.68 -28.26 -4.60
CA ALA A 516 12.01 -28.28 -3.17
C ALA A 516 13.50 -28.21 -2.83
N ARG A 517 14.35 -28.85 -3.64
CA ARG A 517 15.81 -28.73 -3.47
C ARG A 517 16.32 -27.32 -3.69
N ARG A 518 15.67 -26.53 -4.57
CA ARG A 518 16.01 -25.12 -4.79
C ARG A 518 15.49 -24.25 -3.65
N ALA A 519 14.25 -24.49 -3.19
CA ALA A 519 13.65 -23.78 -2.06
C ALA A 519 14.43 -24.00 -0.76
N GLU A 520 14.87 -25.22 -0.46
CA GLU A 520 15.67 -25.51 0.72
C GLU A 520 17.06 -24.86 0.65
N ARG A 521 17.69 -24.83 -0.53
CA ARG A 521 18.96 -24.11 -0.72
C ARG A 521 18.80 -22.62 -0.43
N MET A 522 17.75 -21.98 -0.94
CA MET A 522 17.45 -20.57 -0.63
C MET A 522 17.19 -20.34 0.86
N ARG A 523 16.44 -21.24 1.50
CA ARG A 523 16.16 -21.14 2.95
C ARG A 523 17.42 -21.25 3.79
N ARG A 524 18.32 -22.18 3.44
CA ARG A 524 19.61 -22.34 4.15
C ARG A 524 20.55 -21.15 3.94
N THR A 525 20.62 -20.58 2.73
CA THR A 525 21.43 -19.38 2.49
C THR A 525 20.87 -18.16 3.20
N GLN A 526 19.54 -18.03 3.29
CA GLN A 526 18.91 -17.03 4.14
C GLN A 526 19.28 -17.24 5.61
N ILE A 527 19.01 -18.41 6.19
CA ILE A 527 19.35 -18.65 7.61
C ILE A 527 20.83 -18.38 7.91
N ALA A 528 21.75 -18.77 7.02
CA ALA A 528 23.17 -18.48 7.18
C ALA A 528 23.47 -16.96 7.20
N GLY A 529 22.82 -16.18 6.34
CA GLY A 529 22.98 -14.71 6.32
C GLY A 529 22.44 -14.01 7.57
N TRP A 530 21.38 -14.54 8.18
CA TRP A 530 20.75 -13.95 9.37
C TRP A 530 21.43 -14.37 10.69
N THR A 531 22.06 -15.55 10.71
CA THR A 531 22.66 -16.12 11.94
C THR A 531 24.11 -15.72 12.16
N GLN A 532 24.82 -15.26 11.13
CA GLN A 532 26.18 -14.76 11.26
C GLN A 532 26.17 -13.31 11.76
N SER A 533 26.77 -13.06 12.92
CA SER A 533 26.75 -11.74 13.59
C SER A 533 27.24 -10.58 12.73
N HIS A 534 28.21 -10.82 11.84
CA HIS A 534 28.73 -9.82 10.91
C HIS A 534 27.87 -9.63 9.64
N MET A 535 26.97 -10.56 9.34
CA MET A 535 26.06 -10.51 8.19
C MET A 535 24.62 -10.15 8.58
N ALA A 536 24.25 -10.26 9.86
CA ALA A 536 22.89 -10.06 10.34
C ALA A 536 22.31 -8.67 10.01
N GLY A 537 23.15 -7.64 9.91
CA GLY A 537 22.76 -6.32 9.41
C GLY A 537 22.86 -6.17 7.88
N ALA A 538 23.94 -6.71 7.28
CA ALA A 538 24.22 -6.54 5.85
C ALA A 538 23.27 -7.34 4.95
N TYR A 539 22.82 -8.52 5.40
CA TYR A 539 21.95 -9.40 4.64
C TYR A 539 20.55 -8.80 4.40
N PRO A 540 19.78 -8.37 5.43
CA PRO A 540 18.51 -7.68 5.21
C PRO A 540 18.70 -6.31 4.52
N ALA A 541 19.80 -5.60 4.78
CA ALA A 541 20.13 -4.38 4.04
C ALA A 541 20.26 -4.64 2.54
N SER A 542 20.84 -5.79 2.12
CA SER A 542 20.95 -6.13 0.69
C SER A 542 19.59 -6.30 -0.01
N PHE A 543 18.55 -6.79 0.69
CA PHE A 543 17.19 -6.87 0.14
C PHE A 543 16.52 -5.50 0.06
N LEU A 544 16.72 -4.65 1.07
CA LEU A 544 16.19 -3.29 1.06
C LEU A 544 16.86 -2.43 -0.02
N ASN A 545 18.17 -2.56 -0.20
CA ASN A 545 18.93 -1.90 -1.26
C ASN A 545 18.39 -2.27 -2.64
N ARG A 546 18.11 -3.56 -2.86
CA ARG A 546 17.47 -4.06 -4.09
C ARG A 546 16.14 -3.36 -4.38
N VAL A 547 15.27 -3.23 -3.38
CA VAL A 547 14.00 -2.49 -3.52
C VAL A 547 14.25 -1.02 -3.83
N GLN A 548 15.19 -0.38 -3.13
CA GLN A 548 15.57 1.01 -3.37
C GLN A 548 16.07 1.23 -4.81
N PHE A 549 16.91 0.33 -5.33
CA PHE A 549 17.42 0.41 -6.71
C PHE A 549 16.29 0.28 -7.73
N ALA A 550 15.35 -0.64 -7.48
CA ALA A 550 14.17 -0.83 -8.34
C ALA A 550 13.22 0.38 -8.30
N GLU A 551 13.02 0.99 -7.13
CA GLU A 551 12.24 2.21 -7.00
C GLU A 551 12.89 3.39 -7.72
N ALA A 552 14.22 3.53 -7.62
CA ALA A 552 14.97 4.54 -8.37
C ALA A 552 14.85 4.34 -9.89
N ALA A 553 14.98 3.10 -10.37
CA ALA A 553 14.77 2.74 -11.77
C ALA A 553 13.36 3.10 -12.26
N ARG A 554 12.32 2.74 -11.48
CA ARG A 554 10.92 3.03 -11.81
C ARG A 554 10.65 4.53 -11.83
N GLU A 555 11.15 5.28 -10.87
CA GLU A 555 11.00 6.74 -10.85
C GLU A 555 11.67 7.40 -12.06
N GLY A 556 12.83 6.90 -12.48
CA GLY A 556 13.50 7.37 -13.70
C GLY A 556 12.64 7.19 -14.94
N LEU A 557 12.01 6.03 -15.10
CA LEU A 557 11.07 5.75 -16.18
C LEU A 557 9.82 6.65 -16.11
N GLU A 558 9.24 6.82 -14.93
CA GLU A 558 8.06 7.68 -14.73
C GLU A 558 8.35 9.14 -15.06
N ARG A 559 9.48 9.68 -14.59
CA ARG A 559 9.91 11.05 -14.91
C ARG A 559 10.26 11.20 -16.39
N HIS A 560 10.89 10.20 -17.00
CA HIS A 560 11.14 10.24 -18.44
C HIS A 560 9.83 10.23 -19.23
N ALA A 561 8.84 9.45 -18.83
CA ALA A 561 7.54 9.42 -19.49
C ALA A 561 6.78 10.75 -19.35
N ALA A 562 6.88 11.43 -18.21
CA ALA A 562 6.20 12.70 -17.95
C ALA A 562 6.93 13.92 -18.55
N GLU A 563 8.24 14.00 -18.35
CA GLU A 563 9.03 15.22 -18.59
C GLU A 563 10.12 15.03 -19.66
N ARG A 564 10.30 13.80 -20.17
CA ARG A 564 11.33 13.40 -21.15
C ARG A 564 12.77 13.57 -20.66
N ILE A 565 12.95 13.61 -19.34
CA ILE A 565 14.24 13.73 -18.66
C ILE A 565 15.03 12.41 -18.74
N ARG A 566 16.34 12.47 -19.03
CA ARG A 566 17.16 11.28 -19.33
C ARG A 566 18.06 10.81 -18.19
N GLY A 567 18.30 11.61 -17.16
CA GLY A 567 19.20 11.27 -16.05
C GLY A 567 18.79 11.90 -14.72
N TRP A 568 19.46 11.51 -13.64
CA TRP A 568 19.21 12.06 -12.30
C TRP A 568 19.88 13.43 -12.12
N ASN A 569 19.22 14.33 -11.38
CA ASN A 569 19.66 15.72 -11.16
C ASN A 569 19.90 16.53 -12.44
N THR A 570 19.10 16.29 -13.47
CA THR A 570 19.29 16.91 -14.78
C THR A 570 18.28 18.03 -15.05
N THR A 571 18.64 18.94 -15.97
CA THR A 571 17.84 20.12 -16.34
C THR A 571 17.20 19.96 -17.72
N ALA A 572 16.33 20.91 -18.11
CA ALA A 572 15.69 20.93 -19.44
C ALA A 572 16.67 20.76 -20.62
N ASN A 573 17.93 21.18 -20.46
CA ASN A 573 18.98 21.08 -21.48
C ASN A 573 19.47 19.64 -21.78
N THR A 574 19.04 18.66 -20.99
CA THR A 574 19.36 17.23 -21.16
C THR A 574 18.12 16.39 -21.47
N ARG A 575 16.96 17.06 -21.64
CA ARG A 575 15.72 16.42 -22.07
C ARG A 575 15.92 15.76 -23.43
N THR A 576 15.15 14.71 -23.69
CA THR A 576 15.06 14.15 -25.04
C THR A 576 14.45 15.21 -25.98
N PRO A 577 15.08 15.52 -27.13
CA PRO A 577 14.55 16.50 -28.08
C PRO A 577 13.12 16.17 -28.50
N ASP A 578 12.27 17.19 -28.66
CA ASP A 578 10.83 16.96 -28.80
C ASP A 578 10.46 16.17 -30.07
N HIS A 579 11.24 16.32 -31.14
CA HIS A 579 11.08 15.61 -32.42
C HIS A 579 11.51 14.13 -32.37
N LEU A 580 12.23 13.70 -31.33
CA LEU A 580 12.80 12.36 -31.24
C LEU A 580 11.83 11.37 -30.57
N HIS A 581 11.03 10.64 -31.34
CA HIS A 581 10.01 9.72 -30.82
C HIS A 581 10.48 8.26 -30.73
N ILE A 582 11.39 7.96 -29.80
CA ILE A 582 11.93 6.60 -29.57
C ILE A 582 11.23 5.93 -28.38
N PRO A 583 10.79 4.66 -28.49
CA PRO A 583 10.22 3.89 -27.39
C PRO A 583 11.18 3.79 -26.18
N SER A 584 10.76 4.31 -25.02
CA SER A 584 11.56 4.36 -23.79
C SER A 584 10.84 3.79 -22.56
N GLY A 585 9.80 2.97 -22.79
CA GLY A 585 9.06 2.29 -21.74
C GLY A 585 9.78 1.06 -21.17
N VAL A 586 9.08 0.33 -20.31
CA VAL A 586 9.51 -0.99 -19.83
C VAL A 586 9.67 -1.93 -21.02
N ASP A 587 10.70 -2.79 -20.98
CA ASP A 587 11.06 -3.73 -22.05
C ASP A 587 11.49 -3.08 -23.37
N THR A 588 12.04 -1.87 -23.31
CA THR A 588 12.79 -1.29 -24.44
C THR A 588 14.26 -1.09 -24.06
N ALA A 589 15.17 -1.20 -25.03
CA ALA A 589 16.60 -1.01 -24.79
C ALA A 589 16.92 0.38 -24.21
N ARG A 590 16.19 1.41 -24.66
CA ARG A 590 16.31 2.78 -24.13
C ARG A 590 15.76 2.91 -22.72
N GLY A 591 14.61 2.29 -22.45
CA GLY A 591 14.05 2.24 -21.09
C GLY A 591 14.98 1.53 -20.12
N ALA A 592 15.58 0.41 -20.51
CA ALA A 592 16.55 -0.32 -19.70
C ALA A 592 17.80 0.53 -19.39
N ALA A 593 18.33 1.26 -20.37
CA ALA A 593 19.45 2.18 -20.14
C ALA A 593 19.11 3.31 -19.16
N ILE A 594 17.92 3.91 -19.27
CA ILE A 594 17.44 4.95 -18.33
C ILE A 594 17.28 4.35 -16.93
N ALA A 595 16.64 3.19 -16.82
CA ALA A 595 16.42 2.51 -15.55
C ALA A 595 17.74 2.16 -14.85
N ILE A 596 18.73 1.64 -15.60
CA ILE A 596 20.09 1.41 -15.09
C ILE A 596 20.72 2.72 -14.61
N GLN A 597 20.66 3.79 -15.41
CA GLN A 597 21.28 5.06 -15.05
C GLN A 597 20.73 5.59 -13.72
N TRP A 598 19.40 5.55 -13.54
CA TRP A 598 18.76 5.98 -12.31
C TRP A 598 19.02 5.05 -11.13
N ALA A 599 19.04 3.74 -11.35
CA ALA A 599 19.41 2.77 -10.31
C ALA A 599 20.83 3.01 -9.79
N VAL A 600 21.77 3.34 -10.68
CA VAL A 600 23.16 3.64 -10.32
C VAL A 600 23.29 5.01 -9.65
N GLU A 601 22.81 6.08 -10.29
CA GLU A 601 23.05 7.45 -9.81
C GLU A 601 22.24 7.81 -8.58
N LYS A 602 20.95 7.46 -8.57
CA LYS A 602 20.05 7.75 -7.44
C LYS A 602 20.04 6.62 -6.41
N GLY A 603 19.99 5.38 -6.90
CA GLY A 603 19.89 4.21 -6.04
C GLY A 603 21.22 3.82 -5.41
N GLY A 604 22.35 3.99 -6.11
CA GLY A 604 23.65 3.47 -5.70
C GLY A 604 23.86 1.99 -6.07
N ALA A 605 23.14 1.50 -7.09
CA ALA A 605 23.24 0.11 -7.52
C ALA A 605 24.63 -0.23 -8.09
N GLY A 606 25.20 -1.34 -7.62
CA GLY A 606 26.41 -1.92 -8.22
C GLY A 606 26.09 -2.83 -9.41
N GLU A 607 27.13 -3.23 -10.17
CA GLU A 607 27.00 -4.14 -11.33
C GLU A 607 26.15 -5.39 -11.01
N GLY A 608 26.35 -6.00 -9.84
CA GLY A 608 25.64 -7.21 -9.42
C GLY A 608 24.17 -7.02 -9.07
N ASP A 609 23.71 -5.77 -8.91
CA ASP A 609 22.34 -5.46 -8.48
C ASP A 609 21.43 -4.98 -9.61
N LEU A 610 22.02 -4.63 -10.77
CA LEU A 610 21.29 -4.04 -11.90
C LEU A 610 20.22 -4.98 -12.46
N LEU A 611 20.53 -6.28 -12.57
CA LEU A 611 19.56 -7.25 -13.08
C LEU A 611 18.32 -7.32 -12.18
N ALA A 612 18.53 -7.42 -10.86
CA ALA A 612 17.44 -7.45 -9.90
C ALA A 612 16.64 -6.14 -9.90
N ALA A 613 17.32 -5.00 -10.02
CA ALA A 613 16.67 -3.68 -10.10
C ALA A 613 15.77 -3.56 -11.35
N LEU A 614 16.20 -4.07 -12.50
CA LEU A 614 15.39 -4.10 -13.72
C LEU A 614 14.19 -5.05 -13.58
N GLU A 615 14.40 -6.29 -13.13
CA GLU A 615 13.31 -7.25 -12.93
C GLU A 615 12.22 -6.70 -11.98
N MET A 616 12.61 -6.09 -10.85
CA MET A 616 11.66 -5.54 -9.89
C MET A 616 11.02 -4.22 -10.33
N SER A 617 11.65 -3.47 -11.25
CA SER A 617 11.03 -2.28 -11.84
C SER A 617 10.03 -2.63 -12.96
N GLY A 618 9.93 -3.91 -13.33
CA GLY A 618 8.90 -4.46 -14.20
C GLY A 618 9.39 -4.99 -15.54
N PHE A 619 10.72 -4.98 -15.80
CA PHE A 619 11.27 -5.54 -17.02
C PHE A 619 11.13 -7.07 -17.04
N THR A 620 10.75 -7.60 -18.19
CA THR A 620 10.53 -9.02 -18.44
C THR A 620 11.45 -9.60 -19.51
N ASP A 621 11.98 -8.76 -20.42
CA ASP A 621 12.90 -9.21 -21.47
C ASP A 621 14.34 -9.34 -20.96
N GLN A 622 14.75 -10.58 -20.71
CA GLN A 622 16.09 -10.89 -20.19
C GLN A 622 17.22 -10.49 -21.16
N GLN A 623 17.00 -10.56 -22.47
CA GLN A 623 18.03 -10.22 -23.44
C GLN A 623 18.28 -8.71 -23.44
N ILE A 624 17.21 -7.91 -23.46
CA ILE A 624 17.31 -6.44 -23.36
C ILE A 624 18.00 -6.04 -22.05
N MET A 625 17.63 -6.65 -20.93
CA MET A 625 18.26 -6.37 -19.64
C MET A 625 19.77 -6.67 -19.66
N MET A 626 20.17 -7.86 -20.13
CA MET A 626 21.57 -8.26 -20.14
C MET A 626 22.42 -7.48 -21.14
N ASP A 627 21.87 -7.13 -22.30
CA ASP A 627 22.55 -6.30 -23.29
C ASP A 627 22.78 -4.88 -22.75
N ALA A 628 21.76 -4.29 -22.10
CA ALA A 628 21.87 -2.96 -21.49
C ALA A 628 22.85 -2.95 -20.30
N ILE A 629 22.80 -3.97 -19.43
CA ILE A 629 23.76 -4.15 -18.33
C ILE A 629 25.18 -4.31 -18.88
N GLY A 630 25.35 -5.18 -19.89
CA GLY A 630 26.64 -5.42 -20.52
C GLY A 630 27.25 -4.15 -21.12
N ALA A 631 26.45 -3.35 -21.80
CA ALA A 631 26.87 -2.06 -22.34
C ALA A 631 27.27 -1.07 -21.22
N HIS A 632 26.47 -0.97 -20.16
CA HIS A 632 26.79 -0.09 -19.02
C HIS A 632 28.09 -0.51 -18.31
N VAL A 633 28.22 -1.80 -18.00
CA VAL A 633 29.40 -2.38 -17.32
C VAL A 633 30.65 -2.23 -18.17
N TYR A 634 30.53 -2.42 -19.49
CA TYR A 634 31.64 -2.16 -20.41
C TYR A 634 32.14 -0.72 -20.26
N GLY A 635 31.23 0.26 -20.27
CA GLY A 635 31.56 1.65 -20.06
C GLY A 635 32.27 1.90 -18.73
N GLU A 636 31.74 1.37 -17.62
CA GLU A 636 32.35 1.52 -16.28
C GLU A 636 33.76 0.93 -16.20
N ARG A 637 33.95 -0.32 -16.64
CA ARG A 637 35.25 -1.01 -16.56
C ARG A 637 36.31 -0.33 -17.41
N ARG A 638 35.94 0.09 -18.62
CA ARG A 638 36.88 0.75 -19.54
C ARG A 638 37.12 2.21 -19.21
N THR A 639 36.31 2.82 -18.35
CA THR A 639 36.56 4.20 -17.89
C THR A 639 37.92 4.32 -17.18
N ALA A 640 38.33 3.29 -16.43
CA ALA A 640 39.64 3.28 -15.75
C ALA A 640 40.82 3.06 -16.70
N ASP A 641 40.59 2.43 -17.86
CA ASP A 641 41.61 2.16 -18.87
C ASP A 641 41.82 3.34 -19.82
N GLU A 642 40.88 4.29 -19.87
CA GLU A 642 40.99 5.46 -20.73
C GLU A 642 41.77 6.58 -20.03
N PRO A 643 42.77 7.19 -20.69
CA PRO A 643 43.66 8.20 -20.10
C PRO A 643 43.01 9.60 -20.02
N ALA A 644 41.68 9.69 -19.95
CA ALA A 644 40.99 10.96 -19.73
C ALA A 644 40.97 11.26 -18.23
N GLN A 645 41.29 12.50 -17.84
CA GLN A 645 41.33 12.85 -16.41
C GLN A 645 39.90 12.89 -15.81
N ALA A 646 38.93 13.35 -16.59
CA ALA A 646 37.53 13.38 -16.28
C ALA A 646 36.90 12.02 -16.61
N LYS A 647 36.61 11.24 -15.57
CA LYS A 647 35.94 9.94 -15.67
C LYS A 647 34.71 9.92 -16.60
N PRO A 648 33.80 10.92 -16.62
CA PRO A 648 32.66 10.90 -17.53
C PRO A 648 33.05 10.99 -19.01
N LEU A 649 34.11 11.74 -19.33
CA LEU A 649 34.61 11.85 -20.71
C LEU A 649 35.28 10.54 -21.16
N ALA A 650 36.07 9.91 -20.28
CA ALA A 650 36.60 8.56 -20.49
C ALA A 650 35.48 7.55 -20.78
N LYS A 651 34.39 7.58 -20.01
CA LYS A 651 33.23 6.70 -20.22
C LYS A 651 32.59 6.90 -21.58
N VAL A 652 32.36 8.16 -21.98
CA VAL A 652 31.82 8.49 -23.31
C VAL A 652 32.75 8.00 -24.42
N GLU A 653 34.06 8.16 -24.27
CA GLU A 653 35.03 7.69 -25.25
C GLU A 653 35.02 6.17 -25.40
N ALA A 654 35.06 5.44 -24.28
CA ALA A 654 35.01 3.98 -24.27
C ALA A 654 33.74 3.47 -24.96
N LEU A 655 32.58 4.06 -24.64
CA LEU A 655 31.29 3.69 -25.24
C LEU A 655 31.18 4.10 -26.71
N THR A 656 31.82 5.21 -27.11
CA THR A 656 31.89 5.61 -28.53
C THR A 656 32.64 4.56 -29.35
N ARG A 657 33.82 4.11 -28.87
CA ARG A 657 34.59 3.04 -29.51
C ARG A 657 33.83 1.71 -29.54
N GLN A 658 33.10 1.41 -28.47
CA GLN A 658 32.28 0.20 -28.41
C GLN A 658 31.12 0.24 -29.40
N PHE A 659 30.40 1.35 -29.49
CA PHE A 659 29.32 1.53 -30.45
C PHE A 659 29.82 1.48 -31.89
N GLU A 660 31.01 2.04 -32.16
CA GLU A 660 31.64 1.97 -33.48
C GLU A 660 32.00 0.53 -33.90
N SER A 661 32.48 -0.28 -32.96
CA SER A 661 32.87 -1.66 -33.24
C SER A 661 31.68 -2.62 -33.26
N ASN A 662 30.65 -2.34 -32.44
CA ASN A 662 29.44 -3.15 -32.33
C ASN A 662 28.20 -2.25 -32.15
N PRO A 663 27.61 -1.74 -33.25
CA PRO A 663 26.47 -0.83 -33.19
C PRO A 663 25.17 -1.56 -32.86
N THR A 664 24.90 -1.71 -31.55
CA THR A 664 23.65 -2.24 -31.00
C THR A 664 22.85 -1.13 -30.31
N GLU A 665 21.54 -1.34 -30.16
CA GLU A 665 20.68 -0.42 -29.42
C GLU A 665 21.15 -0.22 -27.98
N ALA A 666 21.56 -1.31 -27.30
CA ALA A 666 22.09 -1.23 -25.93
C ALA A 666 23.34 -0.35 -25.85
N ASN A 667 24.28 -0.48 -26.78
CA ASN A 667 25.50 0.35 -26.81
C ASN A 667 25.17 1.81 -27.13
N LEU A 668 24.20 2.07 -28.02
CA LEU A 668 23.74 3.42 -28.34
C LEU A 668 23.13 4.11 -27.11
N TYR A 669 22.22 3.44 -26.40
CA TYR A 669 21.55 4.05 -25.27
C TYR A 669 22.44 4.13 -24.02
N ALA A 670 23.38 3.19 -23.83
CA ALA A 670 24.43 3.35 -22.82
C ALA A 670 25.32 4.58 -23.12
N LEU A 671 25.68 4.80 -24.38
CA LEU A 671 26.40 5.99 -24.84
C LEU A 671 25.57 7.27 -24.64
N GLU A 672 24.26 7.23 -24.91
CA GLU A 672 23.33 8.33 -24.61
C GLU A 672 23.35 8.69 -23.13
N MET A 673 23.22 7.71 -22.24
CA MET A 673 23.25 7.95 -20.79
C MET A 673 24.61 8.50 -20.33
N ALA A 674 25.72 8.02 -20.90
CA ALA A 674 27.04 8.56 -20.59
C ALA A 674 27.21 10.02 -21.05
N ALA A 675 26.70 10.38 -22.23
CA ALA A 675 26.72 11.77 -22.72
C ALA A 675 25.83 12.69 -21.86
N VAL A 676 24.67 12.21 -21.41
CA VAL A 676 23.80 12.94 -20.48
C VAL A 676 24.50 13.15 -19.14
N ASN A 677 25.16 12.13 -18.59
CA ASN A 677 25.92 12.26 -17.33
C ASN A 677 27.07 13.27 -17.48
N LEU A 678 27.86 13.19 -18.56
CA LEU A 678 28.91 14.17 -18.86
C LEU A 678 28.34 15.60 -18.89
N ARG A 679 27.19 15.80 -19.54
CA ARG A 679 26.52 17.11 -19.61
C ARG A 679 26.02 17.60 -18.26
N THR A 680 25.61 16.68 -17.39
CA THR A 680 25.08 16.95 -16.05
C THR A 680 26.19 17.37 -15.10
N GLN A 681 27.34 16.69 -15.11
CA GLN A 681 28.49 17.13 -14.31
C GLN A 681 29.06 18.47 -14.79
N ARG A 682 28.84 18.80 -16.05
CA ARG A 682 29.19 20.07 -16.68
C ARG A 682 27.97 21.02 -16.78
N SER A 683 26.99 20.89 -15.88
CA SER A 683 25.81 21.76 -15.87
C SER A 683 26.09 23.08 -15.14
N GLY A 684 26.74 24.01 -15.83
CA GLY A 684 26.90 25.39 -15.36
C GLY A 684 27.15 26.31 -16.54
N GLY A 685 26.23 27.23 -16.83
CA GLY A 685 26.46 28.24 -17.86
C GLY A 685 27.40 29.31 -17.31
N VAL A 686 28.63 29.38 -17.82
CA VAL A 686 29.51 30.51 -17.53
C VAL A 686 29.14 31.64 -18.49
N ALA A 687 28.73 32.79 -17.96
CA ALA A 687 28.49 33.98 -18.76
C ALA A 687 29.83 34.52 -19.28
N LEU A 688 29.98 34.52 -20.60
CA LEU A 688 31.09 35.15 -21.30
C LEU A 688 30.69 36.55 -21.76
N THR A 689 31.65 37.46 -21.78
CA THR A 689 31.52 38.73 -22.52
C THR A 689 31.58 38.44 -24.03
N GLU A 690 31.10 39.37 -24.85
CA GLU A 690 31.07 39.20 -26.32
C GLU A 690 32.47 38.91 -26.91
N ALA A 691 33.52 39.51 -26.34
CA ALA A 691 34.90 39.27 -26.75
C ALA A 691 35.39 37.87 -26.37
N GLU A 692 35.09 37.41 -25.15
CA GLU A 692 35.42 36.06 -24.67
C GLU A 692 34.67 34.98 -25.47
N GLU A 693 33.37 35.21 -25.75
CA GLU A 693 32.54 34.31 -26.56
C GLU A 693 33.08 34.19 -27.99
N ARG A 694 33.57 35.29 -28.58
CA ARG A 694 34.19 35.29 -29.90
C ARG A 694 35.47 34.45 -29.92
N ILE A 695 36.33 34.57 -28.90
CA ILE A 695 37.55 33.77 -28.76
C ILE A 695 37.19 32.28 -28.63
N ALA A 696 36.23 31.96 -27.76
CA ALA A 696 35.81 30.59 -27.51
C ALA A 696 35.16 29.95 -28.74
N SER A 697 34.29 30.69 -29.43
CA SER A 697 33.61 30.24 -30.65
C SER A 697 34.59 30.03 -31.81
N GLN A 698 35.59 30.91 -31.96
CA GLN A 698 36.66 30.73 -32.94
C GLN A 698 37.47 29.46 -32.66
N TYR A 699 37.75 29.15 -31.40
CA TYR A 699 38.45 27.91 -31.04
C TYR A 699 37.61 26.65 -31.32
N LEU A 700 36.30 26.68 -31.05
CA LEU A 700 35.43 25.54 -31.40
C LEU A 700 35.32 25.32 -32.92
N ALA A 701 35.41 26.39 -33.72
CA ALA A 701 35.43 26.31 -35.17
C ALA A 701 36.76 25.79 -35.72
N ASP A 702 37.88 26.25 -35.15
CA ASP A 702 39.25 25.86 -35.53
C ASP A 702 40.12 25.62 -34.28
N PRO A 703 40.16 24.37 -33.77
CA PRO A 703 40.89 24.04 -32.55
C PRO A 703 42.41 24.18 -32.71
N ASP A 704 42.98 25.26 -32.17
CA ASP A 704 44.42 25.54 -32.21
C ASP A 704 45.11 25.28 -30.85
N LEU A 705 46.13 24.42 -30.88
CA LEU A 705 46.95 24.06 -29.72
C LEU A 705 47.58 25.29 -29.05
N TRP A 706 48.06 26.24 -29.84
CA TRP A 706 48.75 27.40 -29.29
C TRP A 706 47.79 28.28 -28.50
N ARG A 707 46.58 28.53 -29.02
CA ARG A 707 45.53 29.33 -28.34
C ARG A 707 45.11 28.73 -27.01
N ILE A 708 44.92 27.41 -26.95
CA ILE A 708 44.45 26.78 -25.71
C ILE A 708 45.54 26.75 -24.63
N LYS A 709 46.80 26.49 -25.01
CA LYS A 709 47.92 26.57 -24.06
C LYS A 709 48.13 27.99 -23.56
N GLU A 710 47.91 28.98 -24.42
CA GLU A 710 47.96 30.38 -24.03
C GLU A 710 46.85 30.74 -23.04
N LEU A 711 45.62 30.26 -23.26
CA LEU A 711 44.52 30.43 -22.30
C LEU A 711 44.80 29.73 -20.98
N GLN A 712 45.35 28.52 -20.99
CA GLN A 712 45.73 27.78 -19.79
C GLN A 712 46.82 28.53 -19.01
N ARG A 713 47.90 28.96 -19.67
CA ARG A 713 48.95 29.76 -19.02
C ARG A 713 48.41 31.05 -18.44
N ARG A 714 47.50 31.75 -19.15
CA ARG A 714 46.83 32.94 -18.62
C ARG A 714 45.99 32.64 -17.39
N HIS A 715 45.32 31.49 -17.35
CA HIS A 715 44.57 31.04 -16.18
C HIS A 715 45.51 30.77 -14.99
N ASP A 716 46.64 30.10 -15.24
CA ASP A 716 47.65 29.76 -14.24
C ASP A 716 48.52 30.97 -13.82
N GLY A 717 48.39 32.12 -14.49
CA GLY A 717 49.20 33.30 -14.24
C GLY A 717 50.64 33.21 -14.78
N LEU A 718 50.88 32.37 -15.78
CA LEU A 718 52.19 32.06 -16.36
C LEU A 718 52.40 32.74 -17.72
N MET A 719 53.65 32.97 -18.09
CA MET A 719 54.08 33.31 -19.45
C MET A 719 55.33 32.51 -19.85
N VAL A 720 55.66 32.52 -21.15
CA VAL A 720 56.76 31.74 -21.72
C VAL A 720 57.87 32.66 -22.19
N ASP A 721 59.12 32.35 -21.84
CA ASP A 721 60.28 33.08 -22.35
C ASP A 721 60.64 32.67 -23.80
N LYS A 722 61.67 33.30 -24.37
CA LYS A 722 62.14 32.98 -25.73
C LYS A 722 62.65 31.54 -25.88
N ASN A 723 62.95 30.87 -24.76
CA ASN A 723 63.48 29.51 -24.71
C ASN A 723 62.39 28.47 -24.39
N GLY A 724 61.12 28.89 -24.26
CA GLY A 724 60.02 27.97 -23.94
C GLY A 724 59.84 27.69 -22.44
N LYS A 725 60.56 28.38 -21.55
CA LYS A 725 60.45 28.18 -20.10
C LYS A 725 59.29 28.98 -19.52
N GLU A 726 58.45 28.31 -18.74
CA GLU A 726 57.32 28.93 -18.03
C GLU A 726 57.78 29.64 -16.75
N PHE A 727 57.26 30.83 -16.51
CA PHE A 727 57.50 31.62 -15.30
C PHE A 727 56.30 32.53 -14.99
N ASP A 728 56.21 32.98 -13.74
CA ASP A 728 55.12 33.85 -13.30
C ASP A 728 55.05 35.11 -14.16
N ASN A 729 53.85 35.41 -14.67
CA ASN A 729 53.58 36.60 -15.44
C ASN A 729 53.29 37.77 -14.46
N PRO A 730 54.21 38.72 -14.27
CA PRO A 730 54.03 39.85 -13.36
C PRO A 730 52.96 40.83 -13.83
N TYR A 731 52.49 40.69 -15.07
CA TYR A 731 51.39 41.48 -15.65
C TYR A 731 50.04 40.72 -15.62
N SER A 732 49.98 39.50 -15.07
CA SER A 732 48.72 38.78 -14.92
C SER A 732 47.85 39.47 -13.86
N THR A 733 46.63 39.86 -14.25
CA THR A 733 45.65 40.41 -13.31
C THR A 733 44.75 39.28 -12.80
N GLU A 734 44.12 39.47 -11.65
CA GLU A 734 43.07 38.53 -11.18
C GLU A 734 41.95 38.41 -12.22
N GLU A 735 41.56 39.54 -12.82
CA GLU A 735 40.53 39.59 -13.86
C GLU A 735 40.91 38.78 -15.12
N SER A 736 42.17 38.83 -15.57
CA SER A 736 42.60 38.06 -16.74
C SER A 736 42.65 36.55 -16.47
N ARG A 737 43.01 36.14 -15.25
CA ARG A 737 42.97 34.72 -14.81
C ARG A 737 41.54 34.20 -14.72
N ILE A 738 40.62 35.00 -14.16
CA ILE A 738 39.19 34.68 -14.09
C ILE A 738 38.58 34.62 -15.50
N SER A 739 38.90 35.57 -16.38
CA SER A 739 38.46 35.58 -17.78
C SER A 739 38.90 34.31 -18.53
N ALA A 740 40.18 33.95 -18.43
CA ALA A 740 40.70 32.73 -19.03
C ALA A 740 40.02 31.46 -18.48
N GLY A 741 39.86 31.36 -17.15
CA GLY A 741 39.15 30.24 -16.52
C GLY A 741 37.69 30.13 -16.97
N ARG A 742 37.00 31.27 -17.15
CA ARG A 742 35.63 31.30 -17.68
C ARG A 742 35.55 30.78 -19.12
N ILE A 743 36.48 31.19 -19.99
CA ILE A 743 36.57 30.69 -21.37
C ILE A 743 36.81 29.18 -21.37
N LEU A 744 37.75 28.67 -20.58
CA LEU A 744 38.07 27.24 -20.50
C LEU A 744 36.86 26.41 -20.04
N SER A 745 36.17 26.85 -18.98
CA SER A 745 34.95 26.19 -18.51
C SER A 745 33.83 26.23 -19.56
N TRP A 746 33.67 27.34 -20.27
CA TRP A 746 32.70 27.44 -21.37
C TRP A 746 33.04 26.49 -22.52
N LEU A 747 34.32 26.36 -22.90
CA LEU A 747 34.77 25.41 -23.94
C LEU A 747 34.48 23.96 -23.53
N ASP A 748 34.75 23.60 -22.28
CA ASP A 748 34.45 22.27 -21.73
C ASP A 748 32.95 21.95 -21.77
N ASN A 749 32.10 22.94 -21.47
CA ASN A 749 30.65 22.83 -21.59
C ASN A 749 30.20 22.72 -23.05
N GLY A 750 30.83 23.48 -23.95
CA GLY A 750 30.57 23.47 -25.39
C GLY A 750 30.80 22.09 -26.00
N TYR A 751 31.93 21.45 -25.69
CA TYR A 751 32.21 20.09 -26.13
C TYR A 751 31.22 19.07 -25.57
N ALA A 752 30.87 19.13 -24.28
CA ALA A 752 29.87 18.23 -23.70
C ALA A 752 28.50 18.38 -24.37
N MET A 753 28.11 19.61 -24.73
CA MET A 753 26.88 19.88 -25.48
C MET A 753 26.94 19.35 -26.91
N ASN A 754 28.06 19.56 -27.61
CA ASN A 754 28.24 19.05 -28.97
C ASN A 754 28.26 17.52 -29.03
N ILE A 755 28.87 16.86 -28.04
CA ILE A 755 28.83 15.40 -27.89
C ILE A 755 27.39 14.93 -27.73
N LEU A 756 26.60 15.51 -26.81
CA LEU A 756 25.20 15.12 -26.61
C LEU A 756 24.36 15.34 -27.88
N ARG A 757 24.53 16.46 -28.57
CA ARG A 757 23.87 16.74 -29.86
C ARG A 757 24.27 15.74 -30.95
N SER A 758 25.53 15.33 -31.00
CA SER A 758 25.98 14.29 -31.94
C SER A 758 25.36 12.94 -31.63
N VAL A 759 25.19 12.59 -30.35
CA VAL A 759 24.46 11.36 -29.96
C VAL A 759 22.98 11.48 -30.32
N ASP A 760 22.34 12.64 -30.11
CA ASP A 760 20.96 12.87 -30.53
C ASP A 760 20.79 12.72 -32.06
N ARG A 761 21.77 13.19 -32.85
CA ARG A 761 21.79 12.96 -34.31
C ARG A 761 21.98 11.50 -34.69
N ILE A 762 22.76 10.74 -33.91
CA ILE A 762 22.88 9.28 -34.11
C ILE A 762 21.53 8.61 -33.82
N ASN A 763 20.81 9.03 -32.78
CA ASN A 763 19.48 8.52 -32.46
C ASN A 763 18.42 8.82 -33.55
N GLU A 764 18.61 9.87 -34.34
CA GLU A 764 17.78 10.16 -35.53
C GLU A 764 18.14 9.30 -36.74
N THR A 765 19.35 8.74 -36.77
CA THR A 765 19.84 7.91 -37.87
C THR A 765 19.31 6.48 -37.69
N PRO A 766 18.73 5.83 -38.73
CA PRO A 766 18.35 4.43 -38.64
C PRO A 766 19.56 3.56 -38.26
N LEU A 767 19.45 2.79 -37.18
CA LEU A 767 20.57 1.97 -36.67
C LEU A 767 21.10 0.98 -37.73
N ARG A 768 20.21 0.50 -38.60
CA ARG A 768 20.56 -0.37 -39.73
C ARG A 768 21.59 0.26 -40.65
N ASP A 769 21.48 1.55 -40.95
CA ASP A 769 22.41 2.24 -41.85
C ASP A 769 23.82 2.33 -41.23
N ILE A 770 23.87 2.51 -39.91
CA ILE A 770 25.11 2.50 -39.12
C ILE A 770 25.73 1.09 -39.10
N GLN A 771 24.91 0.05 -38.91
CA GLN A 771 25.34 -1.35 -38.94
C GLN A 771 25.89 -1.75 -40.32
N GLU A 772 25.22 -1.35 -41.40
CA GLU A 772 25.66 -1.59 -42.77
C GLU A 772 27.00 -0.90 -43.07
N GLY A 773 27.21 0.33 -42.57
CA GLY A 773 28.50 1.02 -42.62
C GLY A 773 29.59 0.28 -41.84
N ALA A 774 29.30 -0.12 -40.60
CA ALA A 774 30.24 -0.86 -39.75
C ALA A 774 30.66 -2.20 -40.37
N ALA A 775 29.73 -2.92 -41.00
CA ALA A 775 30.01 -4.16 -41.74
C ALA A 775 31.00 -3.93 -42.89
N ARG A 776 30.96 -2.76 -43.53
CA ARG A 776 31.90 -2.32 -44.58
C ARG A 776 33.17 -1.67 -44.03
N ARG A 777 33.37 -1.67 -42.70
CA ARG A 777 34.44 -0.95 -41.99
C ARG A 777 34.49 0.55 -42.30
N GLN A 778 33.33 1.14 -42.64
CA GLN A 778 33.18 2.57 -42.90
C GLN A 778 32.26 3.19 -41.85
N ALA A 779 32.79 4.09 -41.03
CA ALA A 779 31.99 4.77 -40.01
C ALA A 779 30.98 5.73 -40.68
N HIS A 780 29.71 5.64 -40.28
CA HIS A 780 28.66 6.56 -40.71
C HIS A 780 28.98 8.01 -40.32
N ASP A 781 28.48 8.99 -41.07
CA ASP A 781 28.80 10.41 -40.90
C ASP A 781 28.50 10.95 -39.50
N SER A 782 27.36 10.55 -38.94
CA SER A 782 26.98 10.90 -37.56
C SER A 782 27.94 10.33 -36.52
N VAL A 783 28.47 9.13 -36.74
CA VAL A 783 29.47 8.49 -35.85
C VAL A 783 30.84 9.15 -36.01
N ARG A 784 31.24 9.49 -37.25
CA ARG A 784 32.47 10.26 -37.51
C ARG A 784 32.42 11.63 -36.83
N GLU A 785 31.25 12.27 -36.85
CA GLU A 785 31.03 13.53 -36.17
C GLU A 785 31.15 13.41 -34.66
N LEU A 786 30.51 12.41 -34.04
CA LEU A 786 30.67 12.13 -32.62
C LEU A 786 32.15 11.91 -32.26
N ARG A 787 32.86 11.08 -33.03
CA ARG A 787 34.30 10.82 -32.82
C ARG A 787 35.12 12.11 -32.89
N ARG A 788 34.80 13.00 -33.83
CA ARG A 788 35.46 14.31 -33.95
C ARG A 788 35.23 15.17 -32.69
N GLN A 789 34.01 15.22 -32.17
CA GLN A 789 33.67 15.99 -30.96
C GLN A 789 34.35 15.40 -29.70
N VAL A 790 34.29 14.08 -29.51
CA VAL A 790 34.97 13.38 -28.40
C VAL A 790 36.49 13.58 -28.47
N GLY A 791 37.07 13.45 -29.65
CA GLY A 791 38.50 13.69 -29.87
C GLY A 791 38.91 15.15 -29.63
N GLY A 792 38.03 16.11 -29.93
CA GLY A 792 38.21 17.53 -29.60
C GLY A 792 38.21 17.77 -28.09
N ALA A 793 37.21 17.25 -27.38
CA ALA A 793 37.13 17.32 -25.92
C ALA A 793 38.36 16.72 -25.23
N ARG A 794 38.84 15.58 -25.71
CA ARG A 794 40.06 14.93 -25.19
C ARG A 794 41.34 15.70 -25.50
N ARG A 795 41.41 16.42 -26.62
CA ARG A 795 42.54 17.32 -26.89
C ARG A 795 42.50 18.50 -25.91
N LEU A 796 41.34 19.13 -25.75
CA LEU A 796 41.15 20.22 -24.79
C LEU A 796 41.63 19.81 -23.39
N GLU A 797 41.12 18.69 -22.86
CA GLU A 797 41.47 18.20 -21.52
C GLU A 797 42.96 17.91 -21.35
N ARG A 798 43.60 17.25 -22.32
CA ARG A 798 45.05 16.99 -22.29
C ARG A 798 45.87 18.28 -22.28
N HIS A 799 45.36 19.35 -22.87
CA HIS A 799 46.06 20.63 -22.93
C HIS A 799 45.82 21.52 -21.71
N THR A 800 44.68 21.38 -21.03
CA THR A 800 44.35 22.17 -19.83
C THR A 800 44.84 21.54 -18.55
N HIS A 801 44.78 20.21 -18.43
CA HIS A 801 45.10 19.53 -17.17
C HIS A 801 46.42 18.72 -17.20
N GLY A 802 47.15 18.76 -18.32
CA GLY A 802 48.37 17.97 -18.53
C GLY A 802 48.10 16.49 -18.83
N GLU A 803 49.15 15.74 -19.15
CA GLU A 803 49.05 14.29 -19.32
C GLU A 803 48.84 13.65 -17.95
N GLY A 804 47.59 13.34 -17.62
CA GLY A 804 47.29 12.47 -16.49
C GLY A 804 47.86 11.10 -16.80
N ALA A 805 48.89 10.68 -16.04
CA ALA A 805 49.54 9.39 -16.22
C ALA A 805 48.52 8.24 -16.10
N THR A 806 48.38 7.45 -17.15
CA THR A 806 48.10 6.01 -17.02
C THR A 806 49.26 5.28 -17.70
N GLY A 807 49.90 4.36 -16.98
CA GLY A 807 51.08 3.63 -17.44
C GLY A 807 50.82 2.74 -18.65
N THR A 808 50.80 3.34 -19.83
CA THR A 808 51.24 2.82 -21.13
C THR A 808 51.49 4.01 -22.06
N ASP A 809 52.48 4.84 -21.74
CA ASP A 809 53.21 5.46 -22.84
C ASP A 809 53.90 4.32 -23.61
N VAL A 810 53.94 4.44 -24.93
CA VAL A 810 54.56 3.49 -25.89
C VAL A 810 53.65 2.33 -26.36
N ALA A 811 52.78 2.62 -27.33
CA ALA A 811 52.69 1.75 -28.50
C ALA A 811 53.21 2.55 -29.72
N PRO A 812 54.37 2.17 -30.30
CA PRO A 812 54.87 2.86 -31.49
C PRO A 812 53.87 2.70 -32.65
N PRO A 813 53.85 3.62 -33.62
CA PRO A 813 53.03 3.47 -34.81
C PRO A 813 53.36 2.12 -35.46
N ARG A 814 52.35 1.26 -35.63
CA ARG A 814 52.50 0.01 -36.38
C ARG A 814 53.07 0.37 -37.75
N ARG A 815 54.32 -0.03 -38.01
CA ARG A 815 54.92 0.00 -39.34
C ARG A 815 53.97 -0.75 -40.28
N ARG A 816 53.55 -0.08 -41.34
CA ARG A 816 53.09 -0.79 -42.54
C ARG A 816 54.29 -1.59 -43.04
N VAL A 817 54.18 -2.91 -43.03
CA VAL A 817 55.08 -3.78 -43.78
C VAL A 817 54.55 -3.80 -45.23
N PRO A 818 55.42 -3.70 -46.25
CA PRO A 818 55.04 -3.70 -47.66
C PRO A 818 54.23 -4.90 -48.10
#